data_AF-A0A7S2QTQ6-F1
#
_entry.id   AF-A0A7S2QTQ6-F1
#
_cell.length_a   1.000
_cell.length_b   1.000
_cell.length_c   1.000
_cell.angle_alpha   90.00
_cell.angle_beta   90.00
_cell.angle_gamma   90.00
#
_symmetry.space_group_name_H-M   'P 1'
#
loop_
_entity.id
_entity.type
_entity.pdbx_description
1 polymer ?
#
loop_
_entity_poly.entity_id
_entity_poly.type
_entity_poly.pdbx_seq_one_letter_code
_entity_poly.pdbx_strand_id
1 'polypeptide(L)'
;WGEIVQVDLARTVDVLVDMVMERKKVVVECEDSLGVLQRAAKIYPKVNEDLEYEVLNCRYDLAVVNEAITVQQRQQGANNVVEAYVVYKEEFFRELCLAAQPKSWYQRWRLEPERRFRTKHALVVTPAPEPLDVKFENLEYSKRQRASRWGMSWSIKLLLLLSGFVLVSLAPAIKKNLSSTTDINQEECSTHCAYTAANGAISLSDELKSQYKECHDSGVNANKVSCESQSVCYQCYCVTVLTAGMYGEAVYCSEFKNIILLQTGSQALSVIAIVAVNFIMPRIIFMLTKMEKHHTRSTEARSATRALLIMYYLNTVVSIMLANAYIPKIKRAIAGTWLEKVFFTGIFADFTPNWYRDVGRPLILSQFVGIISRQANICLEAALKWYKMRNKHKALTQRQLNSAYTGHDFTLADRYGEHLGVVFVCMTFGGTMPLVYWIACLSFSVSYWVEKYELLKMVRRPVTYNADLAKFVSAALPWSVLLHLAFATWGFSLFGMEKSGVAPDSLVSGLTSLMSGLSGLFEDTNGLTPEQVAGRLTQSNSFHLFISFFVCLITLIIYNTLATWIKLWHWLRTLGKGSSGNAVAPEDGPGPGTKGYPSSTTATASDLKGLDPLLLMSTSSGAASAAASPIDKYDALAPASPRAGIHLSGAPEFGIAVRSQLLVGPISYDVRKSPLYEEAFADIEEVAMDVEMMKKLEQMEAKKERQGNKGLPSLRSMKRKARRKAAKRAALKSPGDGSLSPRPAPLPFPGMPAPLPGGQQGQEETAVSPFGAGSGGDADMFAAQAPPGGGPGFVEDPAEGSGGGVAKSGKSKSKGGKKGHKKG
;
A
#
# COMPACT_ATOMS: atom_id res chain seq x y z
N TRP A 1 37.45 -18.52 -10.64
CA TRP A 1 36.58 -17.42 -10.17
C TRP A 1 37.47 -16.29 -9.71
N GLY A 2 37.12 -15.03 -9.98
CA GLY A 2 38.03 -13.90 -9.74
C GLY A 2 38.15 -13.46 -8.28
N GLU A 3 39.00 -12.46 -8.06
CA GLU A 3 39.41 -11.95 -6.75
C GLU A 3 38.21 -11.39 -5.95
N ILE A 4 38.01 -11.94 -4.74
CA ILE A 4 37.03 -11.45 -3.76
C ILE A 4 37.77 -10.45 -2.87
N VAL A 5 37.29 -9.21 -2.84
CA VAL A 5 37.88 -8.11 -2.07
C VAL A 5 37.36 -8.10 -0.63
N GLN A 6 36.08 -8.41 -0.43
CA GLN A 6 35.44 -8.32 0.87
C GLN A 6 34.25 -9.29 0.99
N VAL A 7 34.04 -9.83 2.19
CA VAL A 7 32.84 -10.62 2.54
C VAL A 7 32.27 -10.08 3.86
N ASP A 8 31.11 -9.41 3.77
CA ASP A 8 30.40 -8.86 4.92
C ASP A 8 29.28 -9.84 5.35
N LEU A 9 29.34 -10.33 6.60
CA LEU A 9 28.36 -11.29 7.14
C LEU A 9 27.26 -10.56 7.91
N ALA A 10 26.03 -10.56 7.39
CA ALA A 10 24.91 -9.93 8.06
C ALA A 10 24.29 -10.89 9.09
N ARG A 11 24.18 -10.40 10.33
CA ARG A 11 23.71 -11.16 11.50
C ARG A 11 22.38 -10.61 12.04
N THR A 12 21.68 -11.41 12.82
CA THR A 12 20.52 -10.94 13.58
C THR A 12 20.96 -9.90 14.62
N VAL A 13 20.50 -8.64 14.48
CA VAL A 13 20.84 -7.51 15.37
C VAL A 13 19.60 -6.69 15.76
N ASP A 14 18.41 -7.29 15.67
CA ASP A 14 17.10 -6.72 16.02
C ASP A 14 17.12 -6.04 17.39
N VAL A 15 17.53 -6.78 18.43
CA VAL A 15 17.56 -6.34 19.82
C VAL A 15 18.44 -5.11 20.00
N LEU A 16 19.63 -5.13 19.38
CA LEU A 16 20.63 -4.07 19.50
C LEU A 16 20.13 -2.78 18.82
N VAL A 17 19.56 -2.89 17.62
CA VAL A 17 18.99 -1.77 16.89
C VAL A 17 17.80 -1.16 17.64
N ASP A 18 16.85 -1.97 18.13
CA ASP A 18 15.70 -1.49 18.89
C ASP A 18 16.13 -0.83 20.22
N MET A 19 17.12 -1.38 20.91
CA MET A 19 17.66 -0.82 22.16
C MET A 19 18.36 0.53 21.93
N VAL A 20 19.09 0.68 20.84
CA VAL A 20 19.73 1.96 20.47
C VAL A 20 18.68 2.97 20.03
N MET A 21 17.63 2.55 19.32
CA MET A 21 16.50 3.41 19.00
C MET A 21 15.73 3.84 20.25
N GLU A 22 15.69 3.03 21.32
CA GLU A 22 15.20 3.47 22.65
C GLU A 22 16.18 4.40 23.35
N ARG A 23 17.49 4.12 23.36
CA ARG A 23 18.55 5.04 23.86
C ARG A 23 18.38 6.43 23.26
N LYS A 24 18.19 6.51 21.94
CA LYS A 24 17.99 7.77 21.21
C LYS A 24 16.75 8.56 21.70
N LYS A 25 15.71 7.88 22.22
CA LYS A 25 14.54 8.51 22.87
C LYS A 25 14.86 8.91 24.32
N VAL A 26 15.54 8.06 25.08
CA VAL A 26 15.96 8.35 26.46
C VAL A 26 16.87 9.57 26.50
N VAL A 27 17.85 9.66 25.61
CA VAL A 27 18.74 10.84 25.49
C VAL A 27 17.95 12.13 25.25
N VAL A 28 16.90 12.11 24.41
CA VAL A 28 16.00 13.27 24.25
C VAL A 28 15.23 13.57 25.54
N GLU A 29 14.72 12.54 26.24
CA GLU A 29 14.05 12.69 27.53
C GLU A 29 15.00 13.23 28.63
N CYS A 30 16.29 12.92 28.55
CA CYS A 30 17.36 13.50 29.39
C CYS A 30 17.63 14.96 29.03
N GLU A 31 17.91 15.25 27.75
CA GLU A 31 18.20 16.59 27.22
C GLU A 31 17.05 17.57 27.55
N ASP A 32 15.80 17.16 27.33
CA ASP A 32 14.60 17.97 27.55
C ASP A 32 14.39 18.26 29.05
N SER A 33 14.46 17.23 29.92
CA SER A 33 14.36 17.43 31.38
C SER A 33 15.50 18.29 31.92
N LEU A 34 16.73 18.11 31.43
CA LEU A 34 17.88 18.92 31.83
C LEU A 34 17.73 20.38 31.37
N GLY A 35 17.22 20.62 30.15
CA GLY A 35 16.92 21.97 29.66
C GLY A 35 15.84 22.67 30.47
N VAL A 36 14.82 21.95 30.96
CA VAL A 36 13.83 22.48 31.92
C VAL A 36 14.49 22.80 33.26
N LEU A 37 15.30 21.90 33.81
CA LEU A 37 16.00 22.09 35.08
C LEU A 37 16.94 23.32 35.04
N GLN A 38 17.78 23.42 34.01
CA GLN A 38 18.68 24.56 33.79
C GLN A 38 17.94 25.89 33.61
N ARG A 39 16.78 25.87 32.95
CA ARG A 39 15.93 27.06 32.81
C ARG A 39 15.28 27.46 34.13
N ALA A 40 14.81 26.50 34.93
CA ALA A 40 14.24 26.76 36.25
C ALA A 40 15.29 27.33 37.21
N ALA A 41 16.51 26.76 37.24
CA ALA A 41 17.62 27.22 38.07
C ALA A 41 18.12 28.64 37.72
N LYS A 42 17.85 29.14 36.51
CA LYS A 42 18.13 30.53 36.10
C LYS A 42 17.02 31.53 36.48
N ILE A 43 15.85 31.05 36.91
CA ILE A 43 14.67 31.87 37.23
C ILE A 43 14.37 31.88 38.72
N TYR A 44 14.59 30.76 39.41
CA TYR A 44 14.24 30.57 40.83
C TYR A 44 15.50 30.32 41.67
N PRO A 45 15.65 31.00 42.83
CA PRO A 45 16.84 30.86 43.68
C PRO A 45 16.93 29.50 44.39
N LYS A 46 15.82 28.75 44.47
CA LYS A 46 15.81 27.35 44.89
C LYS A 46 15.30 26.47 43.74
N VAL A 47 16.11 25.48 43.37
CA VAL A 47 15.76 24.46 42.38
C VAL A 47 14.65 23.55 42.94
N ASN A 48 13.70 23.15 42.11
CA ASN A 48 12.66 22.19 42.51
C ASN A 48 13.23 20.77 42.51
N GLU A 49 13.18 20.11 43.68
CA GLU A 49 13.60 18.72 43.89
C GLU A 49 12.90 17.74 42.92
N ASP A 50 11.67 18.02 42.49
CA ASP A 50 10.97 17.20 41.49
C ASP A 50 11.64 17.20 40.10
N LEU A 51 12.23 18.33 39.70
CA LEU A 51 12.92 18.45 38.42
C LEU A 51 14.29 17.76 38.47
N GLU A 52 14.98 17.84 39.60
CA GLU A 52 16.24 17.12 39.84
C GLU A 52 15.99 15.60 39.87
N TYR A 53 14.92 15.17 40.55
CA TYR A 53 14.44 13.78 40.58
C TYR A 53 14.07 13.24 39.18
N GLU A 54 13.44 14.04 38.33
CA GLU A 54 13.16 13.67 36.93
C GLU A 54 14.46 13.52 36.11
N VAL A 55 15.43 14.42 36.26
CA VAL A 55 16.74 14.33 35.57
C VAL A 55 17.55 13.10 36.04
N LEU A 56 17.57 12.82 37.35
CA LEU A 56 18.26 11.63 37.90
C LEU A 56 17.59 10.33 37.45
N ASN A 57 16.26 10.28 37.38
CA ASN A 57 15.56 9.13 36.80
C ASN A 57 15.86 8.94 35.30
N CYS A 58 15.95 10.03 34.53
CA CYS A 58 16.35 9.97 33.13
C CYS A 58 17.80 9.47 32.96
N ARG A 59 18.74 9.89 33.82
CA ARG A 59 20.12 9.38 33.83
C ARG A 59 20.19 7.89 34.16
N TYR A 60 19.42 7.42 35.14
CA TYR A 60 19.34 6.00 35.47
C TYR A 60 18.69 5.17 34.35
N ASP A 61 17.62 5.67 33.71
CA ASP A 61 17.05 5.05 32.51
C ASP A 61 18.09 4.92 31.37
N LEU A 62 18.96 5.93 31.21
CA LEU A 62 20.03 5.93 30.22
C LEU A 62 21.12 4.92 30.56
N ALA A 63 21.58 4.87 31.82
CA ALA A 63 22.58 3.92 32.29
C ALA A 63 22.13 2.46 32.08
N VAL A 64 20.90 2.12 32.46
CA VAL A 64 20.33 0.76 32.29
C VAL A 64 20.15 0.37 30.82
N VAL A 65 19.90 1.34 29.93
CA VAL A 65 19.84 1.09 28.47
C VAL A 65 21.24 0.96 27.86
N ASN A 66 22.20 1.78 28.29
CA ASN A 66 23.60 1.70 27.88
C ASN A 66 24.22 0.34 28.28
N GLU A 67 24.05 -0.09 29.53
CA GLU A 67 24.51 -1.40 30.03
C GLU A 67 24.00 -2.55 29.14
N ALA A 68 22.69 -2.57 28.86
CA ALA A 68 22.07 -3.60 28.05
C ALA A 68 22.51 -3.56 26.57
N ILE A 69 22.85 -2.39 26.03
CA ILE A 69 23.48 -2.25 24.71
C ILE A 69 24.89 -2.83 24.73
N THR A 70 25.72 -2.49 25.72
CA THR A 70 27.09 -3.01 25.88
C THR A 70 27.10 -4.54 25.99
N VAL A 71 26.15 -5.13 26.72
CA VAL A 71 25.97 -6.60 26.78
C VAL A 71 25.64 -7.19 25.42
N GLN A 72 24.69 -6.61 24.67
CA GLN A 72 24.34 -7.09 23.33
C GLN A 72 25.46 -6.87 22.29
N GLN A 73 26.22 -5.77 22.37
CA GLN A 73 27.40 -5.53 21.56
C GLN A 73 28.51 -6.57 21.81
N ARG A 74 28.68 -7.04 23.07
CA ARG A 74 29.60 -8.15 23.39
C ARG A 74 29.11 -9.49 22.83
N GLN A 75 27.80 -9.75 22.86
CA GLN A 75 27.20 -11.02 22.39
C GLN A 75 27.03 -11.10 20.86
N GLN A 76 27.03 -9.99 20.12
CA GLN A 76 26.71 -9.94 18.68
C GLN A 76 27.54 -10.89 17.80
N GLY A 77 28.77 -11.24 18.19
CA GLY A 77 29.64 -12.16 17.46
C GLY A 77 29.12 -13.60 17.41
N ALA A 78 28.27 -13.98 18.37
CA ALA A 78 27.59 -15.28 18.42
C ALA A 78 26.23 -15.28 17.69
N ASN A 79 25.69 -14.11 17.31
CA ASN A 79 24.39 -14.02 16.63
C ASN A 79 24.42 -14.69 15.25
N ASN A 80 23.32 -15.37 14.92
CA ASN A 80 23.17 -16.14 13.69
C ASN A 80 23.40 -15.27 12.44
N VAL A 81 24.24 -15.78 11.53
CA VAL A 81 24.42 -15.20 10.19
C VAL A 81 23.21 -15.57 9.34
N VAL A 82 22.53 -14.57 8.78
CA VAL A 82 21.34 -14.74 7.94
C VAL A 82 21.73 -14.80 6.46
N GLU A 83 22.67 -13.95 6.06
CA GLU A 83 23.11 -13.77 4.68
C GLU A 83 24.55 -13.23 4.65
N ALA A 84 25.20 -13.35 3.49
CA ALA A 84 26.57 -12.90 3.27
C ALA A 84 26.68 -12.10 1.97
N TYR A 85 27.27 -10.92 2.05
CA TYR A 85 27.49 -10.01 0.93
C TYR A 85 28.93 -10.17 0.44
N VAL A 86 29.11 -10.61 -0.81
CA VAL A 86 30.42 -10.89 -1.42
C VAL A 86 30.74 -9.81 -2.45
N VAL A 87 31.86 -9.12 -2.27
CA VAL A 87 32.34 -8.06 -3.16
C VAL A 87 33.50 -8.61 -4.01
N TYR A 88 33.31 -8.61 -5.33
CA TYR A 88 34.36 -8.93 -6.30
C TYR A 88 35.10 -7.66 -6.72
N LYS A 89 36.38 -7.81 -7.10
CA LYS A 89 37.23 -6.72 -7.60
C LYS A 89 36.73 -6.11 -8.91
N GLU A 90 36.09 -6.92 -9.75
CA GLU A 90 35.59 -6.55 -11.07
C GLU A 90 34.15 -7.02 -11.25
N GLU A 91 33.35 -6.23 -11.97
CA GLU A 91 31.95 -6.52 -12.29
C GLU A 91 31.79 -7.81 -13.12
N PHE A 92 32.75 -8.11 -13.99
CA PHE A 92 32.76 -9.34 -14.79
C PHE A 92 32.66 -10.61 -13.95
N PHE A 93 33.41 -10.68 -12.83
CA PHE A 93 33.37 -11.84 -11.94
C PHE A 93 32.08 -11.93 -11.11
N ARG A 94 31.42 -10.79 -10.82
CA ARG A 94 30.07 -10.76 -10.22
C ARG A 94 29.06 -11.39 -11.18
N GLU A 95 29.07 -10.99 -12.45
CA GLU A 95 28.14 -11.54 -13.45
C GLU A 95 28.45 -13.00 -13.77
N LEU A 96 29.72 -13.41 -13.86
CA LEU A 96 30.09 -14.82 -14.02
C LEU A 96 29.58 -15.68 -12.85
N CYS A 97 29.66 -15.16 -11.61
CA CYS A 97 29.08 -15.80 -10.44
C CYS A 97 27.55 -15.94 -10.56
N LEU A 98 26.84 -14.86 -10.87
CA LEU A 98 25.38 -14.87 -11.04
C LEU A 98 24.91 -15.74 -12.21
N ALA A 99 25.69 -15.81 -13.29
CA ALA A 99 25.38 -16.58 -14.48
C ALA A 99 25.42 -18.10 -14.24
N ALA A 100 26.40 -18.58 -13.47
CA ALA A 100 26.67 -19.99 -13.22
C ALA A 100 25.91 -20.60 -12.02
N GLN A 101 25.25 -19.78 -11.19
CA GLN A 101 24.46 -20.25 -10.05
C GLN A 101 23.10 -20.82 -10.51
N PRO A 102 22.59 -21.91 -9.88
CA PRO A 102 21.35 -22.57 -10.28
C PRO A 102 20.14 -21.63 -10.10
N LYS A 103 19.42 -21.38 -11.19
CA LYS A 103 18.40 -20.33 -11.31
C LYS A 103 17.01 -20.81 -10.87
N SER A 104 16.70 -22.09 -11.08
CA SER A 104 15.44 -22.70 -10.62
C SER A 104 15.60 -23.52 -9.32
N TRP A 105 14.48 -23.74 -8.62
CA TRP A 105 14.44 -24.61 -7.44
C TRP A 105 14.82 -26.06 -7.78
N TYR A 106 14.44 -26.54 -8.97
CA TYR A 106 14.74 -27.86 -9.48
C TYR A 106 16.24 -28.05 -9.76
N GLN A 107 16.90 -27.04 -10.35
CA GLN A 107 18.35 -27.04 -10.53
C GLN A 107 19.10 -27.08 -9.18
N ARG A 108 18.56 -26.44 -8.13
CA ARG A 108 19.13 -26.49 -6.77
C ARG A 108 18.93 -27.85 -6.11
N TRP A 109 17.80 -28.51 -6.36
CA TRP A 109 17.51 -29.85 -5.85
C TRP A 109 18.34 -30.94 -6.54
N ARG A 110 18.59 -30.80 -7.84
CA ARG A 110 19.48 -31.67 -8.64
C ARG A 110 20.98 -31.33 -8.55
N LEU A 111 21.37 -30.25 -7.87
CA LEU A 111 22.78 -29.87 -7.74
C LEU A 111 23.58 -30.97 -7.01
N GLU A 112 24.74 -31.38 -7.54
CA GLU A 112 25.58 -32.43 -6.94
C GLU A 112 25.95 -32.11 -5.48
N PRO A 113 26.06 -33.10 -4.57
CA PRO A 113 26.38 -32.85 -3.16
C PRO A 113 27.64 -32.01 -2.95
N GLU A 114 28.73 -32.31 -3.66
CA GLU A 114 30.01 -31.58 -3.58
C GLU A 114 29.88 -30.09 -3.88
N ARG A 115 28.94 -29.71 -4.75
CA ARG A 115 28.68 -28.32 -5.16
C ARG A 115 27.71 -27.59 -4.23
N ARG A 116 27.23 -28.26 -3.16
CA ARG A 116 26.44 -27.67 -2.09
C ARG A 116 27.34 -27.21 -0.95
N PHE A 117 27.00 -26.09 -0.33
CA PHE A 117 27.69 -25.61 0.87
C PHE A 117 27.60 -26.66 1.99
N ARG A 118 28.77 -27.05 2.52
CA ARG A 118 28.95 -28.14 3.50
C ARG A 118 28.25 -29.45 3.06
N THR A 119 28.33 -29.77 1.77
CA THR A 119 27.68 -30.87 1.04
C THR A 119 26.15 -31.01 1.15
N LYS A 120 25.49 -30.14 1.93
CA LYS A 120 24.08 -30.27 2.31
C LYS A 120 23.19 -29.15 1.76
N HIS A 121 23.71 -27.91 1.69
CA HIS A 121 22.90 -26.72 1.41
C HIS A 121 23.19 -26.12 0.04
N ALA A 122 22.23 -26.21 -0.90
CA ALA A 122 22.30 -25.43 -2.13
C ALA A 122 22.10 -23.95 -1.81
N LEU A 123 23.12 -23.12 -2.10
CA LEU A 123 23.08 -21.68 -1.84
C LEU A 123 22.09 -20.97 -2.78
N VAL A 124 21.64 -19.79 -2.35
CA VAL A 124 20.78 -18.90 -3.15
C VAL A 124 21.51 -17.58 -3.33
N VAL A 125 22.25 -17.47 -4.42
CA VAL A 125 22.93 -16.23 -4.81
C VAL A 125 21.97 -15.36 -5.63
N THR A 126 21.93 -14.07 -5.33
CA THR A 126 21.16 -13.02 -6.02
C THR A 126 22.01 -11.74 -6.05
N PRO A 127 21.80 -10.83 -7.02
CA PRO A 127 22.45 -9.52 -6.97
C PRO A 127 22.08 -8.80 -5.67
N ALA A 128 23.07 -8.19 -5.02
CA ALA A 128 22.87 -7.44 -3.79
C ALA A 128 22.16 -6.10 -4.06
N PRO A 129 21.23 -5.67 -3.19
CA PRO A 129 20.73 -4.29 -3.19
C PRO A 129 21.82 -3.30 -2.74
N GLU A 130 21.67 -2.00 -2.99
CA GLU A 130 22.56 -0.98 -2.38
C GLU A 130 22.58 -1.12 -0.84
N PRO A 131 23.74 -0.94 -0.15
CA PRO A 131 23.82 -1.17 1.30
C PRO A 131 22.88 -0.29 2.15
N LEU A 132 22.56 0.94 1.67
CA LEU A 132 21.61 1.85 2.33
C LEU A 132 20.13 1.43 2.15
N ASP A 133 19.85 0.55 1.18
CA ASP A 133 18.52 -0.02 0.93
C ASP A 133 18.21 -1.17 1.90
N VAL A 134 19.23 -1.82 2.47
CA VAL A 134 19.09 -2.94 3.41
C VAL A 134 18.47 -2.47 4.73
N LYS A 135 17.49 -3.26 5.24
CA LYS A 135 16.86 -3.08 6.54
C LYS A 135 17.34 -4.15 7.52
N PHE A 136 18.46 -3.87 8.20
CA PHE A 136 19.07 -4.80 9.17
C PHE A 136 18.10 -5.21 10.30
N GLU A 137 17.25 -4.28 10.74
CA GLU A 137 16.12 -4.45 11.67
C GLU A 137 15.06 -5.50 11.26
N ASN A 138 15.09 -5.98 10.02
CA ASN A 138 14.14 -6.95 9.46
C ASN A 138 14.82 -8.24 8.99
N LEU A 139 16.16 -8.37 9.11
CA LEU A 139 16.87 -9.52 8.55
C LEU A 139 16.48 -10.85 9.23
N GLU A 140 16.24 -10.81 10.55
CA GLU A 140 15.84 -11.97 11.37
C GLU A 140 14.63 -12.78 10.85
N TYR A 141 13.67 -12.13 10.16
CA TYR A 141 12.44 -12.82 9.78
C TYR A 141 12.71 -13.89 8.71
N SER A 142 12.12 -15.07 8.91
CA SER A 142 12.09 -16.11 7.89
C SER A 142 11.14 -15.74 6.73
N LYS A 143 11.38 -16.35 5.56
CA LYS A 143 10.50 -16.20 4.38
C LYS A 143 9.05 -16.61 4.66
N ARG A 144 8.83 -17.61 5.55
CA ARG A 144 7.48 -18.03 5.99
C ARG A 144 6.80 -16.98 6.86
N GLN A 145 7.51 -16.41 7.84
CA GLN A 145 6.98 -15.32 8.68
C GLN A 145 6.64 -14.08 7.83
N ARG A 146 7.48 -13.68 6.87
CA ARG A 146 7.14 -12.61 5.91
C ARG A 146 5.91 -12.94 5.06
N ALA A 147 5.81 -14.15 4.51
CA ALA A 147 4.65 -14.55 3.71
C ALA A 147 3.34 -14.51 4.51
N SER A 148 3.37 -14.97 5.78
CA SER A 148 2.22 -14.87 6.70
C SER A 148 1.84 -13.41 7.01
N ARG A 149 2.82 -12.57 7.36
CA ARG A 149 2.61 -11.12 7.60
C ARG A 149 2.07 -10.41 6.36
N TRP A 150 2.56 -10.77 5.18
CA TRP A 150 2.08 -10.26 3.89
C TRP A 150 0.63 -10.69 3.62
N GLY A 151 0.29 -11.96 3.82
CA GLY A 151 -1.09 -12.45 3.71
C GLY A 151 -2.04 -11.69 4.64
N MET A 152 -1.68 -11.55 5.92
CA MET A 152 -2.45 -10.79 6.91
C MET A 152 -2.59 -9.30 6.54
N SER A 153 -1.51 -8.66 6.09
CA SER A 153 -1.52 -7.28 5.56
C SER A 153 -2.50 -7.13 4.41
N TRP A 154 -2.52 -8.08 3.46
CA TRP A 154 -3.45 -8.08 2.35
C TRP A 154 -4.90 -8.41 2.74
N SER A 155 -5.14 -9.27 3.73
CA SER A 155 -6.48 -9.47 4.30
C SER A 155 -7.03 -8.17 4.90
N ILE A 156 -6.22 -7.41 5.64
CA ILE A 156 -6.65 -6.12 6.22
C ILE A 156 -6.88 -5.07 5.11
N LYS A 157 -6.06 -5.06 4.04
CA LYS A 157 -6.32 -4.20 2.86
C LYS A 157 -7.64 -4.57 2.17
N LEU A 158 -7.95 -5.85 2.00
CA LEU A 158 -9.23 -6.28 1.41
C LEU A 158 -10.42 -5.89 2.28
N LEU A 159 -10.31 -5.99 3.61
CA LEU A 159 -11.33 -5.46 4.53
C LEU A 159 -11.50 -3.93 4.42
N LEU A 160 -10.39 -3.18 4.24
CA LEU A 160 -10.45 -1.75 3.98
C LEU A 160 -11.17 -1.44 2.66
N LEU A 161 -10.91 -2.20 1.58
CA LEU A 161 -11.60 -2.06 0.30
C LEU A 161 -13.10 -2.32 0.43
N LEU A 162 -13.49 -3.37 1.16
CA LEU A 162 -14.89 -3.68 1.44
C LEU A 162 -15.57 -2.55 2.25
N SER A 163 -14.87 -1.96 3.23
CA SER A 163 -15.40 -0.80 3.97
C SER A 163 -15.56 0.45 3.09
N GLY A 164 -14.66 0.66 2.11
CA GLY A 164 -14.79 1.71 1.10
C GLY A 164 -16.00 1.46 0.19
N PHE A 165 -16.19 0.21 -0.25
CA PHE A 165 -17.35 -0.19 -1.06
C PHE A 165 -18.68 -0.01 -0.33
N VAL A 166 -18.75 -0.32 0.99
CA VAL A 166 -19.91 0.02 1.83
C VAL A 166 -20.20 1.51 1.78
N LEU A 167 -19.21 2.35 2.08
CA LEU A 167 -19.36 3.81 2.16
C LEU A 167 -19.80 4.42 0.82
N VAL A 168 -19.29 3.90 -0.30
CA VAL A 168 -19.69 4.30 -1.66
C VAL A 168 -21.12 3.85 -1.99
N SER A 169 -21.55 2.68 -1.50
CA SER A 169 -22.88 2.11 -1.78
C SER A 169 -24.02 2.74 -0.96
N LEU A 170 -23.71 3.42 0.16
CA LEU A 170 -24.70 4.15 0.96
C LEU A 170 -25.43 5.24 0.15
N ALA A 171 -24.76 5.92 -0.78
CA ALA A 171 -25.36 7.00 -1.55
C ALA A 171 -26.46 6.54 -2.53
N PRO A 172 -26.25 5.55 -3.43
CA PRO A 172 -27.33 5.00 -4.24
C PRO A 172 -28.41 4.30 -3.40
N ALA A 173 -28.06 3.69 -2.26
CA ALA A 173 -29.04 3.14 -1.33
C ALA A 173 -29.99 4.23 -0.76
N ILE A 174 -29.45 5.35 -0.27
CA ILE A 174 -30.25 6.49 0.21
C ILE A 174 -31.14 7.05 -0.92
N LYS A 175 -30.58 7.25 -2.12
CA LYS A 175 -31.32 7.73 -3.29
C LYS A 175 -32.49 6.83 -3.66
N LYS A 176 -32.31 5.50 -3.61
CA LYS A 176 -33.38 4.55 -3.93
C LYS A 176 -34.54 4.58 -2.92
N ASN A 177 -34.23 4.67 -1.62
CA ASN A 177 -35.27 4.77 -0.59
C ASN A 177 -36.07 6.08 -0.70
N LEU A 178 -35.46 7.17 -1.22
CA LEU A 178 -36.18 8.41 -1.51
C LEU A 178 -37.24 8.22 -2.61
N SER A 179 -36.87 7.57 -3.72
CA SER A 179 -37.81 7.30 -4.83
C SER A 179 -39.00 6.41 -4.43
N SER A 180 -38.84 5.56 -3.41
CA SER A 180 -39.93 4.76 -2.82
C SER A 180 -40.60 5.41 -1.60
N THR A 181 -40.34 6.69 -1.32
CA THR A 181 -41.05 7.50 -0.32
C THR A 181 -41.98 8.52 -1.00
N THR A 182 -41.79 8.76 -2.30
CA THR A 182 -42.71 9.50 -3.16
C THR A 182 -43.55 8.51 -3.95
N ASP A 183 -44.72 8.12 -3.40
CA ASP A 183 -45.70 7.27 -4.08
C ASP A 183 -46.37 8.01 -5.24
N ILE A 184 -45.62 8.19 -6.33
CA ILE A 184 -46.04 8.89 -7.54
C ILE A 184 -46.13 7.89 -8.68
N ASN A 185 -47.32 7.78 -9.26
CA ASN A 185 -47.60 6.84 -10.34
C ASN A 185 -47.02 7.36 -11.67
N GLN A 186 -45.83 6.85 -12.04
CA GLN A 186 -45.03 7.37 -13.16
C GLN A 186 -45.78 7.30 -14.51
N GLU A 187 -46.67 6.32 -14.68
CA GLU A 187 -47.50 6.12 -15.88
C GLU A 187 -48.58 7.22 -16.01
N GLU A 188 -49.23 7.56 -14.89
CA GLU A 188 -50.22 8.63 -14.77
C GLU A 188 -49.57 10.00 -15.05
N CYS A 189 -48.39 10.26 -14.48
CA CYS A 189 -47.57 11.43 -14.79
C CYS A 189 -47.23 11.56 -16.29
N SER A 190 -47.00 10.44 -16.98
CA SER A 190 -46.68 10.44 -18.41
C SER A 190 -47.89 10.61 -19.33
N THR A 191 -49.09 10.30 -18.82
CA THR A 191 -50.34 10.28 -19.61
C THR A 191 -51.13 11.58 -19.48
N HIS A 192 -51.14 12.21 -18.29
CA HIS A 192 -52.01 13.35 -17.99
C HIS A 192 -51.32 14.73 -17.97
N CYS A 193 -49.98 14.79 -17.97
CA CYS A 193 -49.25 16.01 -17.59
C CYS A 193 -48.31 16.54 -18.68
N ALA A 194 -48.59 17.73 -19.20
CA ALA A 194 -47.85 18.36 -20.30
C ALA A 194 -46.66 19.20 -19.80
N TYR A 195 -45.60 18.53 -19.32
CA TYR A 195 -44.36 19.19 -18.83
C TYR A 195 -43.08 18.84 -19.62
N THR A 196 -43.19 18.09 -20.71
CA THR A 196 -42.08 17.77 -21.62
C THR A 196 -42.30 18.44 -22.98
N ALA A 197 -41.27 19.12 -23.48
CA ALA A 197 -41.25 19.70 -24.81
C ALA A 197 -40.92 18.63 -25.88
N ALA A 198 -41.23 18.92 -27.15
CA ALA A 198 -41.04 18.00 -28.28
C ALA A 198 -39.58 17.56 -28.53
N ASN A 199 -38.59 18.21 -27.90
CA ASN A 199 -37.18 17.85 -27.91
C ASN A 199 -36.74 17.04 -26.66
N GLY A 200 -37.67 16.62 -25.81
CA GLY A 200 -37.40 15.91 -24.55
C GLY A 200 -36.94 16.80 -23.39
N ALA A 201 -36.89 18.12 -23.56
CA ALA A 201 -36.58 19.03 -22.45
C ALA A 201 -37.75 19.11 -21.47
N ILE A 202 -37.44 19.14 -20.17
CA ILE A 202 -38.44 19.37 -19.11
C ILE A 202 -38.66 20.87 -19.00
N SER A 203 -39.86 21.35 -19.30
CA SER A 203 -40.22 22.76 -19.26
C SER A 203 -41.73 22.93 -19.17
N LEU A 204 -42.19 23.79 -18.27
CA LEU A 204 -43.61 24.09 -18.08
C LEU A 204 -43.84 25.59 -18.36
N SER A 205 -44.86 25.92 -19.12
CA SER A 205 -45.25 27.32 -19.39
C SER A 205 -45.80 27.97 -18.12
N ASP A 206 -45.70 29.30 -18.01
CA ASP A 206 -46.16 30.01 -16.81
C ASP A 206 -47.68 29.88 -16.59
N GLU A 207 -48.45 29.71 -17.67
CA GLU A 207 -49.90 29.40 -17.65
C GLU A 207 -50.21 28.02 -17.04
N LEU A 208 -49.40 27.00 -17.36
CA LEU A 208 -49.57 25.67 -16.76
C LEU A 208 -49.00 25.63 -15.33
N LYS A 209 -48.00 26.46 -15.02
CA LYS A 209 -47.48 26.63 -13.65
C LYS A 209 -48.54 27.20 -12.71
N SER A 210 -49.29 28.22 -13.12
CA SER A 210 -50.42 28.73 -12.31
C SER A 210 -51.51 27.66 -12.17
N GLN A 211 -51.97 27.07 -13.28
CA GLN A 211 -53.06 26.08 -13.30
C GLN A 211 -52.78 24.85 -12.41
N TYR A 212 -51.64 24.16 -12.59
CA TYR A 212 -51.34 22.96 -11.81
C TYR A 212 -51.18 23.26 -10.31
N LYS A 213 -50.68 24.45 -9.97
CA LYS A 213 -50.55 24.86 -8.57
C LYS A 213 -51.89 25.25 -7.94
N GLU A 214 -52.73 26.02 -8.63
CA GLU A 214 -54.09 26.35 -8.14
C GLU A 214 -54.89 25.07 -7.86
N CYS A 215 -54.83 24.11 -8.79
CA CYS A 215 -55.47 22.79 -8.65
C CYS A 215 -54.89 21.94 -7.51
N HIS A 216 -53.58 22.01 -7.25
CA HIS A 216 -52.97 21.32 -6.10
C HIS A 216 -53.36 21.95 -4.77
N ASP A 217 -53.29 23.28 -4.67
CA ASP A 217 -53.53 24.02 -3.43
C ASP A 217 -55.04 24.11 -3.07
N SER A 218 -55.94 23.98 -4.08
CA SER A 218 -57.39 24.21 -3.92
C SER A 218 -58.29 23.01 -4.27
N GLY A 219 -57.78 21.99 -4.98
CA GLY A 219 -58.57 20.86 -5.52
C GLY A 219 -59.49 21.21 -6.69
N VAL A 220 -59.66 22.50 -7.00
CA VAL A 220 -60.47 23.04 -8.09
C VAL A 220 -59.69 24.09 -8.88
N ASN A 221 -60.06 24.28 -10.15
CA ASN A 221 -59.52 25.35 -10.99
C ASN A 221 -60.27 26.68 -10.77
N ALA A 222 -59.80 27.75 -11.40
CA ALA A 222 -60.45 29.08 -11.41
C ALA A 222 -61.97 29.07 -11.73
N ASN A 223 -62.48 28.07 -12.47
CA ASN A 223 -63.90 27.90 -12.78
C ASN A 223 -64.68 27.06 -11.74
N LYS A 224 -64.04 26.70 -10.62
CA LYS A 224 -64.56 25.84 -9.53
C LYS A 224 -64.91 24.41 -9.95
N VAL A 225 -64.32 23.92 -11.05
CA VAL A 225 -64.43 22.52 -11.48
C VAL A 225 -63.30 21.73 -10.81
N SER A 226 -63.61 20.51 -10.32
CA SER A 226 -62.61 19.59 -9.76
C SER A 226 -61.56 19.22 -10.80
N CYS A 227 -60.29 19.24 -10.40
CA CYS A 227 -59.15 19.03 -11.30
C CYS A 227 -58.12 18.05 -10.72
N GLU A 228 -58.64 16.90 -10.26
CA GLU A 228 -57.88 15.81 -9.62
C GLU A 228 -56.70 15.30 -10.45
N SER A 229 -56.85 15.17 -11.78
CA SER A 229 -55.73 14.79 -12.66
C SER A 229 -54.68 15.89 -12.85
N GLN A 230 -54.96 17.14 -12.46
CA GLN A 230 -54.06 18.29 -12.63
C GLN A 230 -53.30 18.63 -11.35
N SER A 231 -53.84 18.31 -10.17
CA SER A 231 -53.11 18.41 -8.89
C SER A 231 -51.94 17.41 -8.84
N VAL A 232 -52.14 16.20 -9.36
CA VAL A 232 -51.09 15.19 -9.58
C VAL A 232 -49.94 15.75 -10.44
N CYS A 233 -50.25 16.56 -11.47
CA CYS A 233 -49.23 17.13 -12.36
C CYS A 233 -48.26 18.11 -11.71
N TYR A 234 -48.66 18.84 -10.66
CA TYR A 234 -47.73 19.65 -9.86
C TYR A 234 -46.69 18.75 -9.19
N GLN A 235 -47.13 17.63 -8.59
CA GLN A 235 -46.24 16.68 -7.92
C GLN A 235 -45.31 15.97 -8.92
N CYS A 236 -45.86 15.48 -10.04
CA CYS A 236 -45.09 14.89 -11.14
C CYS A 236 -43.99 15.82 -11.66
N TYR A 237 -44.34 17.08 -11.97
CA TYR A 237 -43.39 18.08 -12.42
C TYR A 237 -42.31 18.33 -11.38
N CYS A 238 -42.71 18.62 -10.12
CA CYS A 238 -41.78 18.97 -9.07
C CYS A 238 -40.82 17.83 -8.71
N VAL A 239 -41.27 16.58 -8.62
CA VAL A 239 -40.36 15.45 -8.38
C VAL A 239 -39.43 15.24 -9.58
N THR A 240 -39.93 15.32 -10.82
CA THR A 240 -39.09 15.16 -12.02
C THR A 240 -38.00 16.24 -12.14
N VAL A 241 -38.38 17.50 -11.97
CA VAL A 241 -37.49 18.69 -12.08
C VAL A 241 -36.45 18.71 -10.96
N LEU A 242 -36.85 18.45 -9.72
CA LEU A 242 -35.94 18.48 -8.57
C LEU A 242 -35.01 17.26 -8.52
N THR A 243 -35.46 16.08 -8.97
CA THR A 243 -34.55 14.91 -9.13
C THR A 243 -33.60 15.08 -10.32
N ALA A 244 -34.02 15.74 -11.40
CA ALA A 244 -33.13 16.14 -12.50
C ALA A 244 -32.08 17.20 -12.09
N GLY A 245 -32.29 17.91 -10.97
CA GLY A 245 -31.37 18.90 -10.43
C GLY A 245 -31.56 20.32 -10.97
N MET A 246 -32.73 20.64 -11.51
CA MET A 246 -33.07 21.96 -12.05
C MET A 246 -33.45 22.95 -10.93
N TYR A 247 -32.45 23.39 -10.17
CA TYR A 247 -32.64 24.19 -8.95
C TYR A 247 -33.35 25.56 -9.14
N GLY A 248 -33.47 26.08 -10.37
CA GLY A 248 -34.21 27.32 -10.64
C GLY A 248 -35.70 27.24 -10.30
N GLU A 249 -36.31 26.07 -10.47
CA GLU A 249 -37.73 25.81 -10.18
C GLU A 249 -38.00 25.52 -8.68
N ALA A 250 -36.97 25.53 -7.82
CA ALA A 250 -37.10 25.22 -6.39
C ALA A 250 -37.99 26.20 -5.61
N VAL A 251 -38.23 27.40 -6.15
CA VAL A 251 -39.17 28.38 -5.58
C VAL A 251 -40.62 27.97 -5.83
N TYR A 252 -40.92 27.47 -7.03
CA TYR A 252 -42.24 26.94 -7.39
C TYR A 252 -42.52 25.67 -6.59
N CYS A 253 -41.59 24.71 -6.63
CA CYS A 253 -41.66 23.41 -5.96
C CYS A 253 -41.23 23.44 -4.47
N SER A 254 -41.54 24.51 -3.75
CA SER A 254 -40.98 24.80 -2.42
C SER A 254 -41.40 23.82 -1.30
N GLU A 255 -42.50 23.09 -1.49
CA GLU A 255 -42.93 22.01 -0.59
C GLU A 255 -42.01 20.79 -0.70
N PHE A 256 -41.64 20.43 -1.94
CA PHE A 256 -40.77 19.31 -2.27
C PHE A 256 -39.27 19.58 -2.04
N LYS A 257 -38.90 20.70 -1.39
CA LYS A 257 -37.50 21.08 -1.06
C LYS A 257 -36.68 19.99 -0.36
N ASN A 258 -37.31 19.07 0.37
CA ASN A 258 -36.64 17.95 1.02
C ASN A 258 -36.02 16.98 0.00
N ILE A 259 -36.61 16.84 -1.19
CA ILE A 259 -36.08 16.04 -2.30
C ILE A 259 -34.75 16.65 -2.79
N ILE A 260 -34.67 17.98 -2.89
CA ILE A 260 -33.42 18.69 -3.23
C ILE A 260 -32.34 18.36 -2.21
N LEU A 261 -32.65 18.52 -0.93
CA LEU A 261 -31.71 18.29 0.17
C LEU A 261 -31.17 16.84 0.18
N LEU A 262 -32.04 15.86 -0.07
CA LEU A 262 -31.67 14.44 -0.07
C LEU A 262 -30.97 14.00 -1.37
N GLN A 263 -31.42 14.47 -2.55
CA GLN A 263 -30.78 14.21 -3.84
C GLN A 263 -29.37 14.82 -3.88
N THR A 264 -29.24 16.13 -3.60
CA THR A 264 -27.94 16.82 -3.54
C THR A 264 -27.09 16.28 -2.40
N GLY A 265 -27.69 15.93 -1.26
CA GLY A 265 -27.03 15.26 -0.13
C GLY A 265 -26.43 13.90 -0.50
N SER A 266 -27.14 13.07 -1.28
CA SER A 266 -26.62 11.78 -1.76
C SER A 266 -25.44 11.94 -2.73
N GLN A 267 -25.51 12.92 -3.66
CA GLN A 267 -24.40 13.23 -4.56
C GLN A 267 -23.18 13.77 -3.80
N ALA A 268 -23.39 14.66 -2.82
CA ALA A 268 -22.33 15.16 -1.96
C ALA A 268 -21.71 14.04 -1.10
N LEU A 269 -22.53 13.16 -0.53
CA LEU A 269 -22.08 11.98 0.23
C LEU A 269 -21.21 11.06 -0.63
N SER A 270 -21.58 10.80 -1.89
CA SER A 270 -20.74 10.04 -2.84
C SER A 270 -19.34 10.63 -2.94
N VAL A 271 -19.24 11.94 -3.23
CA VAL A 271 -17.96 12.64 -3.38
C VAL A 271 -17.15 12.61 -2.08
N ILE A 272 -17.80 12.89 -0.94
CA ILE A 272 -17.17 12.88 0.39
C ILE A 272 -16.65 11.47 0.74
N ALA A 273 -17.41 10.41 0.48
CA ALA A 273 -17.01 9.03 0.73
C ALA A 273 -15.77 8.64 -0.09
N ILE A 274 -15.79 8.91 -1.41
CA ILE A 274 -14.66 8.63 -2.31
C ILE A 274 -13.40 9.37 -1.84
N VAL A 275 -13.52 10.67 -1.56
CA VAL A 275 -12.40 11.52 -1.13
C VAL A 275 -11.88 11.11 0.25
N ALA A 276 -12.75 10.83 1.22
CA ALA A 276 -12.35 10.40 2.56
C ALA A 276 -11.61 9.07 2.55
N VAL A 277 -12.13 8.07 1.83
CA VAL A 277 -11.47 6.76 1.70
C VAL A 277 -10.14 6.90 0.99
N ASN A 278 -10.08 7.63 -0.13
CA ASN A 278 -8.84 7.84 -0.88
C ASN A 278 -7.79 8.68 -0.10
N PHE A 279 -8.20 9.53 0.84
CA PHE A 279 -7.29 10.28 1.73
C PHE A 279 -6.76 9.43 2.91
N ILE A 280 -7.60 8.57 3.48
CA ILE A 280 -7.24 7.71 4.62
C ILE A 280 -6.39 6.50 4.17
N MET A 281 -6.71 5.94 3.00
CA MET A 281 -6.12 4.70 2.48
C MET A 281 -4.59 4.71 2.40
N PRO A 282 -3.89 5.77 1.91
CA PRO A 282 -2.44 5.80 1.90
C PRO A 282 -1.80 5.70 3.28
N ARG A 283 -2.39 6.39 4.28
CA ARG A 283 -1.92 6.36 5.67
C ARG A 283 -1.98 4.93 6.24
N ILE A 284 -3.07 4.21 5.99
CA ILE A 284 -3.24 2.81 6.45
C ILE A 284 -2.30 1.86 5.69
N ILE A 285 -2.21 1.98 4.36
CA ILE A 285 -1.35 1.10 3.55
C ILE A 285 0.12 1.22 3.95
N PHE A 286 0.61 2.42 4.25
CA PHE A 286 1.99 2.64 4.74
C PHE A 286 2.25 2.01 6.12
N MET A 287 1.25 1.92 7.00
CA MET A 287 1.38 1.20 8.27
C MET A 287 1.39 -0.32 8.05
N LEU A 288 0.50 -0.83 7.19
CA LEU A 288 0.42 -2.26 6.88
C LEU A 288 1.65 -2.79 6.14
N THR A 289 2.25 -2.02 5.21
CA THR A 289 3.46 -2.46 4.50
C THR A 289 4.70 -2.52 5.39
N LYS A 290 4.78 -1.72 6.46
CA LYS A 290 5.81 -1.89 7.50
C LYS A 290 5.61 -3.17 8.31
N MET A 291 4.36 -3.61 8.50
CA MET A 291 4.07 -4.91 9.15
C MET A 291 4.49 -6.12 8.29
N GLU A 292 4.65 -5.95 6.97
CA GLU A 292 5.17 -6.98 6.06
C GLU A 292 6.67 -7.27 6.29
N LYS A 293 7.39 -6.39 7.02
CA LYS A 293 8.76 -6.60 7.49
C LYS A 293 9.76 -6.94 6.37
N HIS A 294 9.72 -6.17 5.27
CA HIS A 294 10.59 -6.34 4.09
C HIS A 294 12.07 -6.17 4.41
N HIS A 295 12.92 -6.91 3.69
CA HIS A 295 14.38 -6.86 3.83
C HIS A 295 15.01 -5.60 3.21
N THR A 296 14.34 -4.92 2.26
CA THR A 296 14.84 -3.66 1.68
C THR A 296 13.78 -2.57 1.59
N ARG A 297 14.20 -1.31 1.55
CA ARG A 297 13.33 -0.13 1.38
C ARG A 297 12.67 -0.14 -0.01
N SER A 298 13.38 -0.57 -1.05
CA SER A 298 12.85 -0.66 -2.43
C SER A 298 11.78 -1.75 -2.58
N THR A 299 11.89 -2.87 -1.86
CA THR A 299 10.85 -3.91 -1.88
C THR A 299 9.62 -3.49 -1.09
N GLU A 300 9.78 -2.81 0.05
CA GLU A 300 8.69 -2.18 0.80
C GLU A 300 7.97 -1.11 -0.03
N ALA A 301 8.72 -0.21 -0.67
CA ALA A 301 8.20 0.83 -1.56
C ALA A 301 7.40 0.23 -2.73
N ARG A 302 7.95 -0.80 -3.40
CA ARG A 302 7.24 -1.52 -4.47
C ARG A 302 5.97 -2.23 -3.97
N SER A 303 5.93 -2.73 -2.73
CA SER A 303 4.72 -3.29 -2.13
C SER A 303 3.68 -2.20 -1.85
N ALA A 304 4.10 -1.06 -1.31
CA ALA A 304 3.26 0.11 -1.04
C ALA A 304 2.67 0.71 -2.32
N THR A 305 3.48 1.10 -3.30
CA THR A 305 3.02 1.66 -4.59
C THR A 305 2.05 0.73 -5.31
N ARG A 306 2.29 -0.59 -5.30
CA ARG A 306 1.38 -1.57 -5.90
C ARG A 306 0.06 -1.70 -5.14
N ALA A 307 0.12 -1.74 -3.80
CA ALA A 307 -1.08 -1.77 -2.96
C ALA A 307 -1.91 -0.49 -3.15
N LEU A 308 -1.26 0.69 -3.16
CA LEU A 308 -1.89 1.98 -3.42
C LEU A 308 -2.60 2.00 -4.78
N LEU A 309 -1.91 1.63 -5.87
CA LEU A 309 -2.50 1.56 -7.20
C LEU A 309 -3.78 0.70 -7.21
N ILE A 310 -3.67 -0.55 -6.76
CA ILE A 310 -4.76 -1.52 -6.82
C ILE A 310 -5.93 -1.07 -5.94
N MET A 311 -5.64 -0.63 -4.72
CA MET A 311 -6.65 -0.22 -3.76
C MET A 311 -7.37 1.07 -4.18
N TYR A 312 -6.63 2.08 -4.66
CA TYR A 312 -7.19 3.33 -5.18
C TYR A 312 -8.04 3.08 -6.43
N TYR A 313 -7.54 2.25 -7.37
CA TYR A 313 -8.27 1.91 -8.59
C TYR A 313 -9.56 1.14 -8.29
N LEU A 314 -9.50 0.09 -7.47
CA LEU A 314 -10.68 -0.69 -7.13
C LEU A 314 -11.71 0.15 -6.34
N ASN A 315 -11.27 0.99 -5.40
CA ASN A 315 -12.16 1.86 -4.64
C ASN A 315 -12.77 3.02 -5.45
N THR A 316 -12.03 3.56 -6.42
CA THR A 316 -12.48 4.73 -7.21
C THR A 316 -13.25 4.32 -8.47
N VAL A 317 -12.90 3.19 -9.09
CA VAL A 317 -13.58 2.69 -10.30
C VAL A 317 -14.58 1.61 -9.93
N VAL A 318 -14.10 0.44 -9.50
CA VAL A 318 -14.91 -0.78 -9.42
C VAL A 318 -16.00 -0.66 -8.35
N SER A 319 -15.69 -0.11 -7.18
CA SER A 319 -16.70 0.14 -6.13
C SER A 319 -17.81 1.09 -6.60
N ILE A 320 -17.50 2.14 -7.36
CA ILE A 320 -18.52 3.06 -7.89
C ILE A 320 -19.38 2.37 -8.95
N MET A 321 -18.78 1.56 -9.83
CA MET A 321 -19.54 0.80 -10.84
C MET A 321 -20.50 -0.19 -10.15
N LEU A 322 -19.98 -1.05 -9.26
CA LEU A 322 -20.77 -2.08 -8.58
C LEU A 322 -21.85 -1.52 -7.64
N ALA A 323 -21.63 -0.34 -7.06
CA ALA A 323 -22.62 0.32 -6.20
C ALA A 323 -23.83 0.86 -7.00
N ASN A 324 -23.60 1.27 -8.26
CA ASN A 324 -24.61 1.91 -9.11
C ASN A 324 -25.18 0.97 -10.18
N ALA A 325 -24.55 -0.19 -10.41
CA ALA A 325 -25.02 -1.24 -11.28
C ALA A 325 -26.32 -1.87 -10.76
N TYR A 326 -27.28 -2.09 -11.66
CA TYR A 326 -28.47 -2.89 -11.41
C TYR A 326 -28.14 -4.37 -11.67
N ILE A 327 -28.11 -5.22 -10.63
CA ILE A 327 -27.80 -6.66 -10.77
C ILE A 327 -28.87 -7.51 -10.04
N PRO A 328 -30.00 -7.82 -10.70
CA PRO A 328 -31.18 -8.37 -10.03
C PRO A 328 -31.01 -9.81 -9.52
N LYS A 329 -30.09 -10.60 -10.10
CA LYS A 329 -29.76 -11.94 -9.61
C LYS A 329 -29.02 -11.91 -8.27
N ILE A 330 -27.97 -11.09 -8.17
CA ILE A 330 -27.22 -10.94 -6.90
C ILE A 330 -28.14 -10.33 -5.84
N LYS A 331 -28.97 -9.34 -6.20
CA LYS A 331 -29.96 -8.76 -5.26
C LYS A 331 -30.97 -9.79 -4.75
N ARG A 332 -31.47 -10.70 -5.60
CA ARG A 332 -32.33 -11.83 -5.18
C ARG A 332 -31.58 -12.80 -4.26
N ALA A 333 -30.32 -13.11 -4.55
CA ALA A 333 -29.52 -14.04 -3.74
C ALA A 333 -29.17 -13.52 -2.33
N ILE A 334 -29.23 -12.20 -2.10
CA ILE A 334 -29.04 -11.57 -0.77
C ILE A 334 -30.35 -11.08 -0.14
N ALA A 335 -31.51 -11.38 -0.73
CA ALA A 335 -32.79 -10.84 -0.31
C ALA A 335 -33.14 -11.23 1.14
N GLY A 336 -33.77 -10.30 1.88
CA GLY A 336 -34.09 -10.48 3.30
C GLY A 336 -32.91 -10.32 4.26
N THR A 337 -31.67 -10.25 3.76
CA THR A 337 -30.50 -9.90 4.60
C THR A 337 -30.31 -8.39 4.71
N TRP A 338 -29.60 -7.93 5.75
CA TRP A 338 -29.25 -6.51 5.89
C TRP A 338 -28.40 -5.98 4.71
N LEU A 339 -27.70 -6.86 3.99
CA LEU A 339 -26.87 -6.53 2.83
C LEU A 339 -27.71 -5.98 1.68
N GLU A 340 -28.95 -6.46 1.50
CA GLU A 340 -29.86 -6.06 0.42
C GLU A 340 -30.20 -4.55 0.44
N LYS A 341 -30.20 -3.95 1.63
CA LYS A 341 -30.48 -2.51 1.83
C LYS A 341 -29.28 -1.61 1.55
N VAL A 342 -28.08 -2.18 1.38
CA VAL A 342 -26.81 -1.45 1.28
C VAL A 342 -26.11 -1.71 -0.05
N PHE A 343 -26.10 -2.95 -0.54
CA PHE A 343 -25.35 -3.38 -1.73
C PHE A 343 -26.25 -3.65 -2.93
N PHE A 344 -25.74 -3.39 -4.13
CA PHE A 344 -26.43 -3.65 -5.41
C PHE A 344 -27.83 -3.00 -5.49
N THR A 345 -27.99 -1.85 -4.83
CA THR A 345 -29.19 -1.01 -4.83
C THR A 345 -29.31 -0.15 -6.09
N GLY A 346 -28.27 -0.16 -6.94
CA GLY A 346 -28.18 0.57 -8.20
C GLY A 346 -29.32 0.31 -9.18
N ILE A 347 -29.45 1.24 -10.13
CA ILE A 347 -30.54 1.28 -11.13
C ILE A 347 -30.01 1.35 -12.57
N PHE A 348 -28.69 1.36 -12.77
CA PHE A 348 -28.09 1.52 -14.09
C PHE A 348 -27.60 0.18 -14.63
N ALA A 349 -28.20 -0.25 -15.74
CA ALA A 349 -27.73 -1.39 -16.53
C ALA A 349 -26.54 -1.03 -17.44
N ASP A 350 -26.38 0.26 -17.79
CA ASP A 350 -25.39 0.72 -18.77
C ASP A 350 -25.06 2.23 -18.60
N PHE A 351 -24.10 2.71 -19.39
CA PHE A 351 -23.64 4.10 -19.50
C PHE A 351 -24.66 5.06 -20.16
N THR A 352 -25.88 5.07 -19.64
CA THR A 352 -26.97 5.97 -20.08
C THR A 352 -26.66 7.45 -19.77
N PRO A 353 -27.33 8.43 -20.42
CA PRO A 353 -27.21 9.84 -20.07
C PRO A 353 -27.45 10.13 -18.57
N ASN A 354 -28.40 9.42 -17.95
CA ASN A 354 -28.68 9.50 -16.51
C ASN A 354 -27.51 8.97 -15.66
N TRP A 355 -26.78 7.93 -16.12
CA TRP A 355 -25.57 7.46 -15.46
C TRP A 355 -24.46 8.52 -15.47
N TYR A 356 -24.24 9.23 -16.60
CA TYR A 356 -23.25 10.30 -16.65
C TYR A 356 -23.61 11.46 -15.70
N ARG A 357 -24.91 11.82 -15.61
CA ARG A 357 -25.41 12.83 -14.67
C ARG A 357 -25.23 12.43 -13.20
N ASP A 358 -25.57 11.18 -12.85
CA ASP A 358 -25.72 10.75 -11.46
C ASP A 358 -24.50 10.04 -10.88
N VAL A 359 -23.63 9.48 -11.74
CA VAL A 359 -22.41 8.75 -11.37
C VAL A 359 -21.16 9.42 -11.95
N GLY A 360 -21.18 9.75 -13.25
CA GLY A 360 -20.06 10.37 -13.94
C GLY A 360 -19.67 11.76 -13.40
N ARG A 361 -20.65 12.62 -13.09
CA ARG A 361 -20.41 13.95 -12.50
C ARG A 361 -19.80 13.88 -11.09
N PRO A 362 -20.34 13.10 -10.12
CA PRO A 362 -19.66 12.86 -8.83
C PRO A 362 -18.27 12.27 -8.97
N LEU A 363 -18.05 11.32 -9.89
CA LEU A 363 -16.73 10.77 -10.20
C LEU A 363 -15.74 11.87 -10.63
N ILE A 364 -16.08 12.68 -11.64
CA ILE A 364 -15.28 13.83 -12.09
C ILE A 364 -14.96 14.79 -10.94
N LEU A 365 -15.97 15.13 -10.13
CA LEU A 365 -15.80 16.05 -9.01
C LEU A 365 -14.88 15.47 -7.92
N SER A 366 -14.96 14.16 -7.65
CA SER A 366 -14.04 13.48 -6.73
C SER A 366 -12.58 13.54 -7.18
N GLN A 367 -12.31 13.48 -8.48
CA GLN A 367 -10.94 13.61 -9.02
C GLN A 367 -10.41 15.03 -8.82
N PHE A 368 -11.22 16.05 -9.11
CA PHE A 368 -10.85 17.45 -8.90
C PHE A 368 -10.62 17.76 -7.42
N VAL A 369 -11.50 17.32 -6.52
CA VAL A 369 -11.32 17.45 -5.06
C VAL A 369 -10.07 16.70 -4.60
N GLY A 370 -9.76 15.54 -5.18
CA GLY A 370 -8.52 14.79 -4.91
C GLY A 370 -7.23 15.58 -5.17
N ILE A 371 -7.21 16.46 -6.19
CA ILE A 371 -6.10 17.40 -6.40
C ILE A 371 -5.97 18.33 -5.18
N ILE A 372 -7.07 18.95 -4.76
CA ILE A 372 -7.12 19.87 -3.61
C ILE A 372 -6.67 19.15 -2.32
N SER A 373 -7.18 17.95 -2.05
CA SER A 373 -6.81 17.16 -0.87
C SER A 373 -5.31 16.84 -0.81
N ARG A 374 -4.68 16.53 -1.96
CA ARG A 374 -3.25 16.27 -2.05
C ARG A 374 -2.42 17.52 -1.71
N GLN A 375 -2.74 18.65 -2.33
CA GLN A 375 -2.01 19.90 -2.06
C GLN A 375 -2.28 20.42 -0.64
N ALA A 376 -3.48 20.21 -0.09
CA ALA A 376 -3.80 20.56 1.30
C ALA A 376 -2.91 19.83 2.32
N ASN A 377 -2.54 18.56 2.05
CA ASN A 377 -1.59 17.82 2.88
C ASN A 377 -0.18 18.44 2.86
N ILE A 378 0.31 18.85 1.69
CA ILE A 378 1.63 19.50 1.56
C ILE A 378 1.61 20.90 2.19
N CYS A 379 0.53 21.67 2.01
CA CYS A 379 0.31 22.95 2.68
C CYS A 379 0.21 22.82 4.20
N LEU A 380 -0.31 21.71 4.73
CA LEU A 380 -0.33 21.42 6.16
C LEU A 380 1.07 21.16 6.70
N GLU A 381 1.89 20.34 6.05
CA GLU A 381 3.29 20.14 6.45
C GLU A 381 4.10 21.45 6.34
N ALA A 382 3.84 22.27 5.33
CA ALA A 382 4.41 23.61 5.20
C ALA A 382 4.04 24.52 6.38
N ALA A 383 2.76 24.55 6.76
CA ALA A 383 2.25 25.32 7.89
C ALA A 383 2.82 24.81 9.22
N LEU A 384 2.97 23.49 9.39
CA LEU A 384 3.60 22.87 10.57
C LEU A 384 5.10 23.20 10.65
N LYS A 385 5.84 23.17 9.53
CA LYS A 385 7.24 23.62 9.46
C LYS A 385 7.36 25.11 9.79
N TRP A 386 6.51 25.96 9.22
CA TRP A 386 6.51 27.40 9.50
C TRP A 386 6.14 27.70 10.96
N TYR A 387 5.16 26.99 11.54
CA TYR A 387 4.80 27.08 12.95
C TYR A 387 5.97 26.69 13.87
N LYS A 388 6.68 25.58 13.57
CA LYS A 388 7.90 25.18 14.30
C LYS A 388 8.98 26.28 14.22
N MET A 389 9.29 26.77 13.02
CA MET A 389 10.28 27.84 12.83
C MET A 389 9.90 29.17 13.50
N ARG A 390 8.62 29.54 13.53
CA ARG A 390 8.13 30.74 14.24
C ARG A 390 8.25 30.58 15.77
N ASN A 391 8.04 29.36 16.27
CA ASN A 391 8.20 29.02 17.68
C ASN A 391 9.64 28.63 18.09
N LYS A 392 10.66 28.81 17.22
CA LYS A 392 12.05 28.43 17.49
C LYS A 392 12.64 28.98 18.80
N HIS A 393 12.16 30.14 19.25
CA HIS A 393 12.51 30.78 20.52
C HIS A 393 12.05 30.03 21.78
N LYS A 394 11.22 28.97 21.61
CA LYS A 394 10.77 28.09 22.70
C LYS A 394 11.63 26.83 22.86
N ALA A 395 12.55 26.56 21.93
CA ALA A 395 13.47 25.44 22.04
C ALA A 395 14.37 25.59 23.27
N LEU A 396 14.41 24.55 24.11
CA LEU A 396 15.26 24.50 25.31
C LEU A 396 16.66 23.94 25.00
N THR A 397 16.76 23.12 23.95
CA THR A 397 18.00 22.40 23.57
C THR A 397 18.37 22.71 22.11
N GLN A 398 19.66 22.62 21.78
CA GLN A 398 20.11 22.77 20.40
C GLN A 398 19.47 21.71 19.47
N ARG A 399 19.18 20.52 20.00
CA ARG A 399 18.50 19.44 19.27
C ARG A 399 17.04 19.80 18.94
N GLN A 400 16.30 20.40 19.87
CA GLN A 400 14.96 20.94 19.58
C GLN A 400 15.02 22.05 18.52
N LEU A 401 16.02 22.93 18.58
CA LEU A 401 16.20 24.01 17.61
C LEU A 401 16.52 23.46 16.20
N ASN A 402 17.44 22.50 16.10
CA ASN A 402 17.76 21.81 14.84
C ASN A 402 16.55 21.04 14.28
N SER A 403 15.77 20.38 15.15
CA SER A 403 14.52 19.69 14.79
C SER A 403 13.44 20.66 14.26
N ALA A 404 13.40 21.92 14.73
CA ALA A 404 12.47 22.92 14.24
C ALA A 404 12.76 23.41 12.81
N TYR A 405 14.01 23.30 12.34
CA TYR A 405 14.38 23.55 10.93
C TYR A 405 14.32 22.29 10.05
N THR A 406 14.36 21.10 10.65
CA THR A 406 14.37 19.81 9.95
C THR A 406 13.02 19.58 9.24
N GLY A 407 13.08 19.21 7.96
CA GLY A 407 11.90 18.89 7.15
C GLY A 407 11.30 17.51 7.45
N HIS A 408 10.10 17.28 6.93
CA HIS A 408 9.46 15.96 6.90
C HIS A 408 10.11 15.04 5.84
N ASP A 409 9.60 13.82 5.72
CA ASP A 409 10.16 12.76 4.88
C ASP A 409 9.56 12.74 3.46
N PHE A 410 10.38 12.52 2.43
CA PHE A 410 9.91 12.35 1.06
C PHE A 410 9.55 10.88 0.80
N THR A 411 8.31 10.50 1.06
CA THR A 411 7.81 9.16 0.72
C THR A 411 7.52 9.05 -0.78
N LEU A 412 8.53 8.58 -1.52
CA LEU A 412 8.47 8.42 -2.98
C LEU A 412 7.42 7.37 -3.41
N ALA A 413 7.20 6.33 -2.59
CA ALA A 413 6.27 5.24 -2.86
C ALA A 413 4.81 5.69 -2.94
N ASP A 414 4.43 6.65 -2.09
CA ASP A 414 3.05 7.12 -1.94
C ASP A 414 2.63 7.89 -3.20
N ARG A 415 3.47 8.85 -3.60
CA ARG A 415 3.30 9.69 -4.80
C ARG A 415 3.18 8.87 -6.07
N TYR A 416 4.08 7.89 -6.28
CA TYR A 416 3.96 7.00 -7.43
C TYR A 416 2.67 6.16 -7.39
N GLY A 417 2.20 5.75 -6.22
CA GLY A 417 0.94 4.99 -6.07
C GLY A 417 -0.28 5.82 -6.45
N GLU A 418 -0.38 7.04 -5.90
CA GLU A 418 -1.46 7.98 -6.20
C GLU A 418 -1.44 8.46 -7.65
N HIS A 419 -0.27 8.83 -8.18
CA HIS A 419 -0.13 9.34 -9.55
C HIS A 419 -0.45 8.26 -10.60
N LEU A 420 0.00 7.02 -10.37
CA LEU A 420 -0.35 5.89 -11.23
C LEU A 420 -1.85 5.54 -11.09
N GLY A 421 -2.44 5.71 -9.90
CA GLY A 421 -3.89 5.64 -9.69
C GLY A 421 -4.66 6.66 -10.53
N VAL A 422 -4.24 7.93 -10.56
CA VAL A 422 -4.83 8.97 -11.42
C VAL A 422 -4.70 8.62 -12.90
N VAL A 423 -3.55 8.11 -13.36
CA VAL A 423 -3.43 7.63 -14.76
C VAL A 423 -4.43 6.52 -15.05
N PHE A 424 -4.57 5.52 -14.16
CA PHE A 424 -5.48 4.38 -14.38
C PHE A 424 -6.96 4.82 -14.41
N VAL A 425 -7.39 5.71 -13.51
CA VAL A 425 -8.76 6.26 -13.54
C VAL A 425 -8.99 7.11 -14.80
N CYS A 426 -8.02 7.96 -15.16
CA CYS A 426 -8.07 8.82 -16.34
C CYS A 426 -8.15 8.02 -17.64
N MET A 427 -7.32 6.98 -17.80
CA MET A 427 -7.36 6.10 -18.96
C MET A 427 -8.68 5.32 -19.03
N THR A 428 -9.18 4.81 -17.90
CA THR A 428 -10.42 4.02 -17.86
C THR A 428 -11.63 4.82 -18.35
N PHE A 429 -11.81 6.07 -17.89
CA PHE A 429 -12.98 6.88 -18.26
C PHE A 429 -12.73 7.88 -19.39
N GLY A 430 -11.49 8.15 -19.79
CA GLY A 430 -11.17 9.22 -20.73
C GLY A 430 -11.82 9.06 -22.11
N GLY A 431 -12.07 7.83 -22.57
CA GLY A 431 -12.77 7.57 -23.83
C GLY A 431 -14.24 8.00 -23.81
N THR A 432 -14.95 7.74 -22.71
CA THR A 432 -16.38 8.10 -22.55
C THR A 432 -16.58 9.48 -21.92
N MET A 433 -15.58 10.00 -21.21
CA MET A 433 -15.62 11.24 -20.44
C MET A 433 -14.32 12.06 -20.65
N PRO A 434 -14.12 12.71 -21.81
CA PRO A 434 -12.84 13.38 -22.15
C PRO A 434 -12.39 14.47 -21.17
N LEU A 435 -13.30 15.03 -20.35
CA LEU A 435 -12.97 15.98 -19.28
C LEU A 435 -11.98 15.41 -18.24
N VAL A 436 -11.91 14.09 -18.05
CA VAL A 436 -10.97 13.48 -17.09
C VAL A 436 -9.50 13.69 -17.53
N TYR A 437 -9.22 13.81 -18.84
CA TYR A 437 -7.88 14.16 -19.33
C TYR A 437 -7.43 15.55 -18.90
N TRP A 438 -8.32 16.54 -18.96
CA TRP A 438 -8.04 17.91 -18.51
C TRP A 438 -7.78 17.97 -16.99
N ILE A 439 -8.53 17.19 -16.21
CA ILE A 439 -8.34 17.08 -14.75
C ILE A 439 -7.02 16.39 -14.42
N ALA A 440 -6.64 15.34 -15.16
CA ALA A 440 -5.33 14.69 -15.01
C ALA A 440 -4.17 15.63 -15.38
N CYS A 441 -4.31 16.37 -16.49
CA CYS A 441 -3.35 17.40 -16.91
C CYS A 441 -3.14 18.45 -15.79
N LEU A 442 -4.22 19.01 -15.26
CA LEU A 442 -4.18 19.94 -14.12
C LEU A 442 -3.52 19.30 -12.88
N SER A 443 -3.89 18.05 -12.54
CA SER A 443 -3.31 17.31 -11.41
C SER A 443 -1.79 17.23 -11.53
N PHE A 444 -1.27 16.78 -12.68
CA PHE A 444 0.18 16.64 -12.88
C PHE A 444 0.89 18.00 -12.97
N SER A 445 0.30 19.01 -13.59
CA SER A 445 0.87 20.37 -13.64
C SER A 445 1.03 20.98 -12.25
N VAL A 446 0.00 20.90 -11.39
CA VAL A 446 0.08 21.44 -10.02
C VAL A 446 1.03 20.62 -9.16
N SER A 447 0.95 19.28 -9.21
CA SER A 447 1.88 18.41 -8.47
C SER A 447 3.34 18.62 -8.88
N TYR A 448 3.65 18.79 -10.16
CA TYR A 448 5.02 19.08 -10.61
C TYR A 448 5.61 20.30 -9.88
N TRP A 449 4.88 21.40 -9.78
CA TRP A 449 5.39 22.61 -9.12
C TRP A 449 5.39 22.50 -7.59
N VAL A 450 4.33 21.98 -6.98
CA VAL A 450 4.22 21.87 -5.52
C VAL A 450 5.22 20.86 -4.97
N GLU A 451 5.32 19.66 -5.56
CA GLU A 451 6.23 18.61 -5.10
C GLU A 451 7.71 18.95 -5.38
N LYS A 452 8.00 19.71 -6.45
CA LYS A 452 9.34 20.28 -6.71
C LYS A 452 9.73 21.33 -5.67
N TYR A 453 8.81 22.21 -5.27
CA TYR A 453 9.07 23.14 -4.16
C TYR A 453 9.27 22.38 -2.83
N GLU A 454 8.42 21.40 -2.56
CA GLU A 454 8.45 20.56 -1.36
C GLU A 454 9.83 19.87 -1.22
N LEU A 455 10.29 19.19 -2.28
CA LEU A 455 11.59 18.51 -2.35
C LEU A 455 12.78 19.48 -2.17
N LEU A 456 12.69 20.71 -2.69
CA LEU A 456 13.79 21.67 -2.68
C LEU A 456 13.83 22.59 -1.44
N LYS A 457 12.72 22.74 -0.69
CA LYS A 457 12.59 23.73 0.41
C LYS A 457 11.93 23.20 1.69
N MET A 458 11.02 22.23 1.60
CA MET A 458 10.30 21.72 2.79
C MET A 458 11.00 20.53 3.44
N VAL A 459 11.38 19.52 2.65
CA VAL A 459 11.80 18.18 3.09
C VAL A 459 13.27 18.13 3.52
N ARG A 460 13.63 17.18 4.39
CA ARG A 460 15.04 16.80 4.62
C ARG A 460 15.61 16.03 3.41
N ARG A 461 16.94 16.01 3.23
CA ARG A 461 17.58 15.28 2.12
C ARG A 461 17.10 13.81 2.11
N PRO A 462 16.46 13.32 1.02
CA PRO A 462 15.97 11.95 0.96
C PRO A 462 17.13 10.94 0.89
N VAL A 463 16.84 9.70 1.28
CA VAL A 463 17.73 8.55 1.04
C VAL A 463 17.80 8.26 -0.46
N THR A 464 18.89 7.61 -0.91
CA THR A 464 18.95 7.05 -2.26
C THR A 464 17.91 5.93 -2.39
N TYR A 465 17.29 5.83 -3.56
CA TYR A 465 16.36 4.77 -3.92
C TYR A 465 16.82 4.13 -5.21
N ASN A 466 16.79 2.80 -5.28
CA ASN A 466 17.07 2.07 -6.51
C ASN A 466 16.04 2.42 -7.61
N ALA A 467 16.49 2.44 -8.87
CA ALA A 467 15.65 2.65 -10.05
C ALA A 467 14.51 1.61 -10.19
N ASP A 468 14.54 0.57 -9.36
CA ASP A 468 13.57 -0.53 -9.24
C ASP A 468 12.11 -0.09 -9.02
N LEU A 469 11.87 1.08 -8.43
CA LEU A 469 10.52 1.64 -8.33
C LEU A 469 10.05 2.26 -9.66
N ALA A 470 10.89 3.06 -10.31
CA ALA A 470 10.59 3.65 -11.62
C ALA A 470 10.39 2.57 -12.69
N LYS A 471 11.25 1.53 -12.72
CA LYS A 471 11.09 0.34 -13.59
C LYS A 471 9.72 -0.33 -13.40
N PHE A 472 9.25 -0.47 -12.16
CA PHE A 472 7.92 -1.05 -11.87
C PHE A 472 6.79 -0.18 -12.41
N VAL A 473 6.86 1.15 -12.23
CA VAL A 473 5.86 2.09 -12.74
C VAL A 473 5.84 2.10 -14.28
N SER A 474 6.99 2.14 -14.93
CA SER A 474 7.11 2.05 -16.39
C SER A 474 6.55 0.74 -16.96
N ALA A 475 6.71 -0.38 -16.25
CA ALA A 475 6.12 -1.67 -16.63
C ALA A 475 4.61 -1.77 -16.35
N ALA A 476 4.09 -0.97 -15.41
CA ALA A 476 2.67 -0.94 -15.05
C ALA A 476 1.83 -0.03 -15.98
N LEU A 477 2.37 1.10 -16.43
CA LEU A 477 1.66 2.08 -17.26
C LEU A 477 0.96 1.49 -18.50
N PRO A 478 1.57 0.61 -19.32
CA PRO A 478 0.93 0.08 -20.54
C PRO A 478 -0.37 -0.70 -20.27
N TRP A 479 -0.52 -1.32 -19.09
CA TRP A 479 -1.73 -2.06 -18.73
C TRP A 479 -2.98 -1.18 -18.61
N SER A 480 -2.80 0.14 -18.40
CA SER A 480 -3.92 1.11 -18.40
C SER A 480 -4.60 1.25 -19.77
N VAL A 481 -3.90 0.95 -20.87
CA VAL A 481 -4.45 0.98 -22.23
C VAL A 481 -5.50 -0.12 -22.43
N LEU A 482 -5.34 -1.27 -21.78
CA LEU A 482 -6.35 -2.35 -21.82
C LEU A 482 -7.65 -1.94 -21.11
N LEU A 483 -7.53 -1.23 -19.98
CA LEU A 483 -8.69 -0.70 -19.26
C LEU A 483 -9.40 0.38 -20.08
N HIS A 484 -8.64 1.28 -20.71
CA HIS A 484 -9.16 2.29 -21.64
C HIS A 484 -9.95 1.64 -22.79
N LEU A 485 -9.35 0.68 -23.51
CA LEU A 485 -10.00 0.03 -24.65
C LEU A 485 -11.23 -0.79 -24.23
N ALA A 486 -11.20 -1.47 -23.07
CA ALA A 486 -12.36 -2.20 -22.56
C ALA A 486 -13.55 -1.28 -22.23
N PHE A 487 -13.31 -0.19 -21.48
CA PHE A 487 -14.36 0.76 -21.10
C PHE A 487 -14.83 1.62 -22.27
N ALA A 488 -13.95 1.98 -23.21
CA ALA A 488 -14.33 2.65 -24.45
C ALA A 488 -15.19 1.74 -25.34
N THR A 489 -14.83 0.46 -25.49
CA THR A 489 -15.65 -0.51 -26.24
C THR A 489 -17.05 -0.63 -25.63
N TRP A 490 -17.15 -0.80 -24.31
CA TRP A 490 -18.44 -0.84 -23.61
C TRP A 490 -19.24 0.46 -23.82
N GLY A 491 -18.66 1.63 -23.55
CA GLY A 491 -19.32 2.93 -23.70
C GLY A 491 -19.81 3.24 -25.12
N PHE A 492 -18.97 3.04 -26.14
CA PHE A 492 -19.36 3.34 -27.52
C PHE A 492 -20.35 2.32 -28.10
N SER A 493 -20.30 1.05 -27.66
CA SER A 493 -21.27 0.01 -28.08
C SER A 493 -22.72 0.26 -27.65
N LEU A 494 -22.98 1.29 -26.84
CA LEU A 494 -24.35 1.70 -26.49
C LEU A 494 -25.07 2.35 -27.69
N PHE A 495 -24.32 2.98 -28.59
CA PHE A 495 -24.88 3.60 -29.79
C PHE A 495 -25.04 2.54 -30.87
N GLY A 496 -26.28 2.17 -31.17
CA GLY A 496 -26.63 1.21 -32.20
C GLY A 496 -26.14 1.62 -33.58
N MET A 497 -25.14 0.92 -34.09
CA MET A 497 -24.58 1.08 -35.44
C MET A 497 -24.65 -0.25 -36.19
N GLU A 498 -24.51 -0.21 -37.52
CA GLU A 498 -24.40 -1.41 -38.34
C GLU A 498 -23.16 -2.26 -37.96
N LYS A 499 -23.25 -3.56 -38.25
CA LYS A 499 -22.15 -4.53 -38.09
C LYS A 499 -20.93 -4.07 -38.89
N SER A 500 -19.73 -4.12 -38.30
CA SER A 500 -18.49 -3.82 -39.01
C SER A 500 -18.29 -4.81 -40.18
N GLY A 501 -18.01 -4.30 -41.38
CA GLY A 501 -17.63 -5.13 -42.54
C GLY A 501 -16.35 -5.95 -42.35
N VAL A 502 -15.59 -5.69 -41.27
CA VAL A 502 -14.39 -6.45 -40.89
C VAL A 502 -14.74 -7.61 -39.92
N ALA A 503 -15.97 -7.69 -39.41
CA ALA A 503 -16.39 -8.74 -38.47
C ALA A 503 -16.92 -9.98 -39.21
N PRO A 504 -16.22 -11.14 -39.18
CA PRO A 504 -16.70 -12.36 -39.81
C PRO A 504 -17.85 -12.99 -39.00
N ASP A 505 -18.80 -13.61 -39.68
CA ASP A 505 -19.99 -14.19 -39.03
C ASP A 505 -19.65 -15.30 -38.03
N SER A 506 -18.59 -16.06 -38.27
CA SER A 506 -18.07 -17.05 -37.33
C SER A 506 -17.64 -16.45 -35.98
N LEU A 507 -17.17 -15.19 -35.96
CA LEU A 507 -16.88 -14.48 -34.72
C LEU A 507 -18.16 -13.99 -34.03
N VAL A 508 -19.18 -13.59 -34.80
CA VAL A 508 -20.51 -13.27 -34.22
C VAL A 508 -21.09 -14.50 -33.55
N SER A 509 -21.14 -15.65 -34.25
CA SER A 509 -21.64 -16.92 -33.68
C SER A 509 -20.85 -17.36 -32.45
N GLY A 510 -19.51 -17.22 -32.48
CA GLY A 510 -18.65 -17.52 -31.32
C GLY A 510 -18.91 -16.60 -30.13
N LEU A 511 -19.10 -15.30 -30.36
CA LEU A 511 -19.45 -14.35 -29.31
C LEU A 511 -20.86 -14.62 -28.76
N THR A 512 -21.85 -14.91 -29.60
CA THR A 512 -23.21 -15.28 -29.15
C THR A 512 -23.18 -16.55 -28.28
N SER A 513 -22.36 -17.55 -28.63
CA SER A 513 -22.18 -18.76 -27.83
C SER A 513 -21.50 -18.49 -26.47
N LEU A 514 -20.48 -17.62 -26.44
CA LEU A 514 -19.87 -17.17 -25.19
C LEU A 514 -20.85 -16.39 -24.32
N MET A 515 -21.64 -15.49 -24.91
CA MET A 515 -22.66 -14.72 -24.20
C MET A 515 -23.83 -15.59 -23.74
N SER A 516 -24.20 -16.66 -24.47
CA SER A 516 -25.22 -17.60 -23.99
C SER A 516 -24.72 -18.43 -22.82
N GLY A 517 -23.43 -18.82 -22.80
CA GLY A 517 -22.80 -19.45 -21.64
C GLY A 517 -22.68 -18.52 -20.42
N LEU A 518 -22.49 -17.21 -20.64
CA LEU A 518 -22.43 -16.19 -19.58
C LEU A 518 -23.79 -15.60 -19.19
N SER A 519 -24.88 -15.92 -19.91
CA SER A 519 -26.23 -15.40 -19.68
C SER A 519 -26.69 -15.61 -18.23
N GLY A 520 -26.32 -16.73 -17.62
CA GLY A 520 -26.60 -17.06 -16.22
C GLY A 520 -26.12 -16.01 -15.21
N LEU A 521 -25.15 -15.14 -15.56
CA LEU A 521 -24.66 -14.04 -14.72
C LEU A 521 -25.40 -12.71 -14.95
N PHE A 522 -25.92 -12.47 -16.16
CA PHE A 522 -26.43 -11.17 -16.62
C PHE A 522 -27.90 -11.16 -17.06
N GLU A 523 -28.59 -12.29 -16.98
CA GLU A 523 -30.05 -12.39 -17.13
C GLU A 523 -30.79 -11.36 -16.26
N ASP A 524 -31.88 -10.82 -16.79
CA ASP A 524 -32.68 -9.70 -16.24
C ASP A 524 -31.94 -8.35 -16.05
N THR A 525 -30.62 -8.27 -16.29
CA THR A 525 -29.80 -7.09 -15.95
C THR A 525 -30.01 -5.94 -16.93
N ASN A 526 -29.96 -6.23 -18.24
CA ASN A 526 -30.02 -5.22 -19.30
C ASN A 526 -31.20 -5.41 -20.28
N GLY A 527 -32.00 -6.48 -20.13
CA GLY A 527 -33.02 -6.88 -21.09
C GLY A 527 -32.50 -7.37 -22.46
N LEU A 528 -31.18 -7.34 -22.69
CA LEU A 528 -30.53 -7.71 -23.95
C LEU A 528 -30.38 -9.22 -24.08
N THR A 529 -30.65 -9.76 -25.27
CA THR A 529 -30.36 -11.15 -25.61
C THR A 529 -28.84 -11.38 -25.77
N PRO A 530 -28.34 -12.62 -25.61
CA PRO A 530 -26.92 -12.94 -25.86
C PRO A 530 -26.43 -12.52 -27.26
N GLU A 531 -27.31 -12.62 -28.26
CA GLU A 531 -27.07 -12.17 -29.63
C GLU A 531 -26.97 -10.64 -29.74
N GLN A 532 -27.82 -9.89 -29.06
CA GLN A 532 -27.72 -8.43 -29.02
C GLN A 532 -26.43 -7.96 -28.32
N VAL A 533 -25.99 -8.66 -27.27
CA VAL A 533 -24.70 -8.39 -26.60
C VAL A 533 -23.51 -8.70 -27.52
N ALA A 534 -23.55 -9.83 -28.25
CA ALA A 534 -22.54 -10.16 -29.25
C ALA A 534 -22.53 -9.18 -30.45
N GLY A 535 -23.71 -8.72 -30.87
CA GLY A 535 -23.89 -7.69 -31.87
C GLY A 535 -23.23 -6.37 -31.43
N ARG A 536 -23.47 -5.92 -30.20
CA ARG A 536 -22.83 -4.71 -29.62
C ARG A 536 -21.30 -4.73 -29.65
N LEU A 537 -20.66 -5.90 -29.58
CA LEU A 537 -19.20 -6.03 -29.71
C LEU A 537 -18.70 -6.05 -31.17
N THR A 538 -19.60 -6.23 -32.15
CA THR A 538 -19.27 -6.34 -33.58
C THR A 538 -19.81 -5.18 -34.44
N GLN A 539 -20.40 -4.16 -33.82
CA GLN A 539 -20.77 -2.87 -34.45
C GLN A 539 -19.54 -2.13 -34.98
N SER A 540 -19.72 -1.33 -36.04
CA SER A 540 -18.65 -0.55 -36.68
C SER A 540 -17.88 0.39 -35.73
N ASN A 541 -18.57 0.99 -34.75
CA ASN A 541 -17.99 1.89 -33.74
C ASN A 541 -17.21 1.18 -32.61
N SER A 542 -17.58 -0.05 -32.26
CA SER A 542 -16.99 -0.79 -31.12
C SER A 542 -15.96 -1.83 -31.54
N PHE A 543 -16.14 -2.47 -32.70
CA PHE A 543 -15.36 -3.63 -33.13
C PHE A 543 -13.85 -3.35 -33.29
N HIS A 544 -13.50 -2.16 -33.80
CA HIS A 544 -12.09 -1.76 -33.92
C HIS A 544 -11.40 -1.58 -32.56
N LEU A 545 -12.13 -1.12 -31.53
CA LEU A 545 -11.64 -1.01 -30.16
C LEU A 545 -11.52 -2.39 -29.50
N PHE A 546 -12.49 -3.28 -29.76
CA PHE A 546 -12.50 -4.67 -29.31
C PHE A 546 -11.31 -5.47 -29.87
N ILE A 547 -11.04 -5.40 -31.18
CA ILE A 547 -9.82 -5.99 -31.77
C ILE A 547 -8.56 -5.36 -31.15
N SER A 548 -8.51 -4.03 -31.04
CA SER A 548 -7.35 -3.33 -30.48
C SER A 548 -7.02 -3.79 -29.06
N PHE A 549 -8.05 -4.08 -28.23
CA PHE A 549 -7.85 -4.65 -26.89
C PHE A 549 -7.10 -5.98 -26.95
N PHE A 550 -7.50 -6.92 -27.82
CA PHE A 550 -6.82 -8.22 -27.94
C PHE A 550 -5.42 -8.10 -28.56
N VAL A 551 -5.23 -7.23 -29.56
CA VAL A 551 -3.91 -6.96 -30.14
C VAL A 551 -2.97 -6.41 -29.05
N CYS A 552 -3.39 -5.38 -28.31
CA CYS A 552 -2.60 -4.84 -27.19
C CYS A 552 -2.36 -5.88 -26.08
N LEU A 553 -3.36 -6.70 -25.73
CA LEU A 553 -3.23 -7.75 -24.70
C LEU A 553 -2.19 -8.80 -25.12
N ILE A 554 -2.27 -9.29 -26.36
CA ILE A 554 -1.32 -10.26 -26.92
C ILE A 554 0.08 -9.64 -27.00
N THR A 555 0.22 -8.41 -27.49
CA THR A 555 1.52 -7.70 -27.53
C THR A 555 2.11 -7.52 -26.14
N LEU A 556 1.32 -7.15 -25.13
CA LEU A 556 1.79 -7.00 -23.74
C LEU A 556 2.13 -8.35 -23.08
N ILE A 557 1.36 -9.40 -23.32
CA ILE A 557 1.69 -10.75 -22.85
C ILE A 557 2.98 -11.22 -23.50
N ILE A 558 3.13 -11.10 -24.82
CA ILE A 558 4.38 -11.45 -25.52
C ILE A 558 5.55 -10.65 -24.95
N TYR A 559 5.47 -9.32 -24.90
CA TYR A 559 6.55 -8.48 -24.39
C TYR A 559 6.99 -8.86 -22.96
N ASN A 560 6.05 -9.04 -22.03
CA ASN A 560 6.36 -9.38 -20.65
C ASN A 560 6.81 -10.84 -20.46
N THR A 561 6.42 -11.76 -21.36
CA THR A 561 6.79 -13.19 -21.26
C THR A 561 7.94 -13.60 -22.17
N LEU A 562 8.32 -12.80 -23.18
CA LEU A 562 9.34 -13.14 -24.18
C LEU A 562 10.68 -13.53 -23.55
N ALA A 563 11.17 -12.74 -22.58
CA ALA A 563 12.39 -13.04 -21.85
C ALA A 563 12.29 -14.31 -20.97
N THR A 564 11.09 -14.82 -20.71
CA THR A 564 10.81 -16.07 -20.01
C THR A 564 10.66 -17.23 -21.00
N TRP A 565 9.99 -17.02 -22.15
CA TRP A 565 9.92 -17.97 -23.25
C TRP A 565 11.30 -18.29 -23.85
N ILE A 566 12.16 -17.27 -24.04
CA ILE A 566 13.56 -17.45 -24.46
C ILE A 566 14.30 -18.36 -23.47
N LYS A 567 14.18 -18.09 -22.16
CA LYS A 567 14.81 -18.93 -21.10
C LYS A 567 14.25 -20.35 -21.09
N LEU A 568 12.93 -20.51 -21.27
CA LEU A 568 12.27 -21.81 -21.36
C LEU A 568 12.72 -22.59 -22.60
N TRP A 569 12.86 -21.92 -23.75
CA TRP A 569 13.31 -22.53 -25.00
C TRP A 569 14.79 -22.93 -24.97
N HIS A 570 15.66 -22.12 -24.35
CA HIS A 570 17.03 -22.56 -24.04
C HIS A 570 17.04 -23.76 -23.09
N TRP A 571 16.19 -23.78 -22.06
CA TRP A 571 16.07 -24.90 -21.14
C TRP A 571 15.57 -26.19 -21.83
N LEU A 572 14.56 -26.08 -22.70
CA LEU A 572 14.08 -27.19 -23.54
C LEU A 572 15.17 -27.69 -24.49
N ARG A 573 15.96 -26.80 -25.11
CA ARG A 573 17.16 -27.18 -25.89
C ARG A 573 18.20 -27.91 -25.04
N THR A 574 18.39 -27.55 -23.77
CA THR A 574 19.28 -28.29 -22.85
C THR A 574 18.69 -29.60 -22.30
N LEU A 575 17.40 -29.87 -22.50
CA LEU A 575 16.81 -31.19 -22.29
C LEU A 575 16.87 -32.07 -23.55
N GLY A 576 16.70 -31.47 -24.73
CA GLY A 576 16.84 -32.15 -26.03
C GLY A 576 18.27 -32.59 -26.34
N LYS A 577 19.28 -31.88 -25.83
CA LYS A 577 20.64 -32.42 -25.73
C LYS A 577 20.72 -33.37 -24.53
N GLY A 578 20.52 -34.66 -24.79
CA GLY A 578 20.76 -35.72 -23.82
C GLY A 578 22.20 -35.73 -23.29
N SER A 579 22.42 -36.46 -22.19
CA SER A 579 23.67 -36.44 -21.41
C SER A 579 24.86 -37.11 -22.12
N SER A 580 25.39 -36.49 -23.16
CA SER A 580 26.78 -36.67 -23.58
C SER A 580 27.70 -35.93 -22.61
N GLY A 581 28.28 -36.65 -21.65
CA GLY A 581 29.23 -36.08 -20.70
C GLY A 581 30.49 -35.60 -21.43
N ASN A 582 30.77 -34.31 -21.34
CA ASN A 582 32.09 -33.72 -21.58
C ASN A 582 32.20 -32.45 -20.73
N ALA A 583 32.17 -32.65 -19.42
CA ALA A 583 32.79 -31.68 -18.53
C ALA A 583 34.30 -31.79 -18.77
N VAL A 584 34.88 -30.80 -19.46
CA VAL A 584 36.33 -30.68 -19.57
C VAL A 584 36.87 -30.45 -18.16
N ALA A 585 37.44 -31.49 -17.57
CA ALA A 585 38.20 -31.35 -16.35
C ALA A 585 39.42 -30.45 -16.63
N PRO A 586 39.80 -29.55 -15.71
CA PRO A 586 41.17 -29.05 -15.72
C PRO A 586 42.10 -30.25 -15.47
N GLU A 587 43.14 -30.40 -16.28
CA GLU A 587 44.10 -31.51 -16.10
C GLU A 587 44.82 -31.39 -14.75
N ASP A 588 44.96 -32.51 -14.04
CA ASP A 588 45.70 -32.57 -12.79
C ASP A 588 47.21 -32.36 -13.02
N GLY A 589 47.67 -31.13 -12.80
CA GLY A 589 49.10 -30.82 -12.77
C GLY A 589 49.81 -31.57 -11.62
N PRO A 590 50.98 -32.19 -11.87
CA PRO A 590 51.66 -33.03 -10.89
C PRO A 590 52.22 -32.25 -9.69
N GLY A 591 52.58 -33.00 -8.63
CA GLY A 591 53.02 -32.49 -7.33
C GLY A 591 54.31 -31.64 -7.31
N PRO A 592 54.68 -31.11 -6.13
CA PRO A 592 55.51 -29.92 -6.01
C PRO A 592 56.98 -30.12 -6.42
N GLY A 593 57.38 -29.47 -7.52
CA GLY A 593 58.77 -29.26 -7.92
C GLY A 593 59.23 -27.83 -7.66
N THR A 594 60.46 -27.63 -7.18
CA THR A 594 61.02 -26.31 -6.88
C THR A 594 61.67 -25.65 -8.11
N LYS A 595 61.32 -24.38 -8.40
CA LYS A 595 62.22 -23.27 -8.77
C LYS A 595 61.48 -22.04 -9.35
N GLY A 596 62.00 -20.85 -9.04
CA GLY A 596 62.06 -19.70 -9.95
C GLY A 596 60.77 -19.00 -10.37
N TYR A 597 60.50 -17.83 -9.79
CA TYR A 597 59.79 -16.77 -10.52
C TYR A 597 60.65 -16.27 -11.70
N PRO A 598 60.02 -15.97 -12.84
CA PRO A 598 60.33 -14.74 -13.57
C PRO A 598 59.15 -13.75 -13.50
N SER A 599 59.46 -12.48 -13.73
CA SER A 599 58.55 -11.34 -13.58
C SER A 599 57.71 -11.03 -14.82
N SER A 600 56.50 -10.54 -14.60
CA SER A 600 55.76 -9.57 -15.43
C SER A 600 56.04 -9.48 -16.94
N THR A 601 55.03 -9.83 -17.75
CA THR A 601 54.91 -9.33 -19.13
C THR A 601 53.47 -8.96 -19.43
N THR A 602 53.27 -7.85 -20.15
CA THR A 602 51.95 -7.35 -20.56
C THR A 602 51.36 -8.19 -21.69
N ALA A 603 50.13 -8.69 -21.51
CA ALA A 603 49.37 -9.28 -22.62
C ALA A 603 48.90 -8.19 -23.60
N THR A 604 49.17 -8.36 -24.89
CA THR A 604 48.70 -7.50 -25.98
C THR A 604 47.44 -8.07 -26.63
N ALA A 605 46.68 -7.23 -27.35
CA ALA A 605 45.32 -7.54 -27.79
C ALA A 605 45.23 -8.45 -29.06
N SER A 606 45.99 -9.55 -29.11
CA SER A 606 46.06 -10.46 -30.28
C SER A 606 45.30 -11.78 -30.16
N ASP A 607 45.04 -12.27 -28.94
CA ASP A 607 44.59 -13.66 -28.73
C ASP A 607 43.06 -13.87 -28.77
N LEU A 608 42.31 -12.87 -29.25
CA LEU A 608 40.84 -12.92 -29.35
C LEU A 608 40.34 -13.34 -30.75
N LYS A 609 40.53 -14.63 -31.08
CA LYS A 609 39.87 -15.30 -32.22
C LYS A 609 39.26 -16.63 -31.78
N GLY A 610 38.08 -16.60 -31.16
CA GLY A 610 37.39 -17.82 -30.71
C GLY A 610 36.09 -17.66 -29.92
N LEU A 611 35.34 -16.55 -30.08
CA LEU A 611 34.09 -16.30 -29.36
C LEU A 611 32.98 -15.81 -30.31
N ASP A 612 31.78 -16.36 -30.17
CA ASP A 612 30.63 -16.08 -31.04
C ASP A 612 30.10 -14.64 -30.89
N PRO A 613 29.81 -13.91 -31.99
CA PRO A 613 29.29 -12.53 -31.93
C PRO A 613 27.92 -12.37 -31.24
N LEU A 614 27.16 -13.45 -31.06
CA LEU A 614 25.76 -13.42 -30.62
C LEU A 614 25.54 -13.11 -29.13
N LEU A 615 26.60 -12.99 -28.32
CA LEU A 615 26.48 -12.76 -26.87
C LEU A 615 26.60 -11.28 -26.43
N LEU A 616 26.90 -10.35 -27.35
CA LEU A 616 27.04 -8.91 -27.06
C LEU A 616 25.85 -8.03 -27.49
N MET A 617 24.82 -8.60 -28.11
CA MET A 617 23.63 -7.87 -28.59
C MET A 617 22.44 -7.93 -27.62
N SER A 618 22.59 -7.37 -26.41
CA SER A 618 21.45 -7.17 -25.49
C SER A 618 21.51 -5.96 -24.54
N THR A 619 22.42 -4.99 -24.77
CA THR A 619 22.56 -3.79 -23.93
C THR A 619 22.80 -2.50 -24.74
N SER A 620 21.88 -2.16 -25.64
CA SER A 620 21.76 -0.80 -26.17
C SER A 620 20.29 -0.38 -26.33
N SER A 621 20.04 0.89 -26.00
CA SER A 621 18.74 1.54 -26.02
C SER A 621 18.07 1.56 -27.39
N GLY A 622 16.74 1.44 -27.41
CA GLY A 622 15.98 1.83 -28.60
C GLY A 622 16.07 3.34 -28.84
N ALA A 623 16.47 3.73 -30.05
CA ALA A 623 16.21 5.05 -30.62
C ALA A 623 15.06 4.90 -31.63
N ALA A 624 14.07 5.77 -31.60
CA ALA A 624 12.94 5.72 -32.52
C ALA A 624 13.34 6.24 -33.91
N SER A 625 12.92 5.54 -34.96
CA SER A 625 13.13 5.97 -36.34
C SER A 625 12.26 7.16 -36.70
N ALA A 626 12.84 8.35 -36.81
CA ALA A 626 12.27 9.41 -37.64
C ALA A 626 12.46 9.03 -39.12
N ALA A 627 11.42 9.18 -39.94
CA ALA A 627 11.49 8.86 -41.36
C ALA A 627 12.24 9.95 -42.14
N ALA A 628 12.99 9.54 -43.17
CA ALA A 628 13.59 10.43 -44.16
C ALA A 628 13.50 9.79 -45.55
N SER A 629 12.92 10.51 -46.50
CA SER A 629 13.03 10.23 -47.94
C SER A 629 14.12 11.13 -48.55
N PRO A 630 14.88 10.67 -49.57
CA PRO A 630 16.01 11.40 -50.11
C PRO A 630 15.61 12.45 -51.15
N ILE A 631 16.49 13.44 -51.39
CA ILE A 631 16.90 13.98 -52.70
C ILE A 631 18.05 15.00 -52.50
N ASP A 632 18.88 15.15 -53.53
CA ASP A 632 20.16 15.87 -53.53
C ASP A 632 20.02 17.41 -53.61
N LYS A 633 21.03 18.16 -53.12
CA LYS A 633 21.99 18.87 -54.01
C LYS A 633 23.16 19.58 -53.31
N TYR A 634 24.06 20.06 -54.17
CA TYR A 634 25.39 20.63 -53.92
C TYR A 634 25.39 22.11 -53.53
N ASP A 635 26.56 22.53 -53.05
CA ASP A 635 27.12 23.89 -53.04
C ASP A 635 26.42 24.99 -52.21
N ALA A 636 27.09 26.09 -51.83
CA ALA A 636 28.45 26.35 -51.35
C ALA A 636 28.53 27.88 -51.16
N LEU A 637 28.98 28.38 -50.01
CA LEU A 637 29.61 29.72 -49.85
C LEU A 637 29.98 29.98 -48.38
N ALA A 638 31.17 30.54 -48.18
CA ALA A 638 31.71 31.06 -46.93
C ALA A 638 32.61 32.26 -47.27
N PRO A 639 33.17 33.04 -46.31
CA PRO A 639 33.01 32.95 -44.84
C PRO A 639 32.64 34.29 -44.17
N ALA A 640 32.12 34.25 -42.94
CA ALA A 640 32.24 35.36 -41.98
C ALA A 640 32.05 34.88 -40.52
N SER A 641 32.91 35.36 -39.62
CA SER A 641 32.73 35.35 -38.16
C SER A 641 32.91 36.79 -37.64
N PRO A 642 32.79 37.14 -36.34
CA PRO A 642 32.49 36.30 -35.17
C PRO A 642 31.45 36.88 -34.17
N ARG A 643 30.93 36.03 -33.26
CA ARG A 643 31.09 36.19 -31.78
C ARG A 643 30.34 35.16 -30.92
N ALA A 644 31.05 34.70 -29.87
CA ALA A 644 30.52 34.36 -28.54
C ALA A 644 29.45 33.25 -28.38
N GLY A 645 29.72 32.05 -28.90
CA GLY A 645 29.24 30.82 -28.26
C GLY A 645 30.32 30.26 -27.32
N ILE A 646 30.12 30.27 -26.00
CA ILE A 646 31.11 29.73 -25.05
C ILE A 646 31.01 28.20 -25.02
N HIS A 647 31.96 27.54 -25.67
CA HIS A 647 32.08 26.08 -25.66
C HIS A 647 32.71 25.62 -24.32
N LEU A 648 31.90 25.18 -23.36
CA LEU A 648 32.37 24.63 -22.08
C LEU A 648 32.92 23.20 -22.26
N SER A 649 34.17 23.10 -22.73
CA SER A 649 34.96 21.88 -22.66
C SER A 649 35.22 21.50 -21.20
N GLY A 650 34.57 20.43 -20.72
CA GLY A 650 34.73 19.96 -19.34
C GLY A 650 33.52 19.27 -18.71
N ALA A 651 32.37 19.16 -19.40
CA ALA A 651 31.23 18.40 -18.94
C ALA A 651 31.27 16.96 -19.50
N PRO A 652 31.50 15.91 -18.69
CA PRO A 652 31.40 14.53 -19.15
C PRO A 652 29.93 14.10 -19.30
N GLU A 653 29.64 13.23 -20.27
CA GLU A 653 28.32 12.65 -20.47
C GLU A 653 27.92 11.79 -19.26
N PHE A 654 26.88 12.20 -18.54
CA PHE A 654 26.53 11.58 -17.27
C PHE A 654 25.61 10.38 -17.41
N GLY A 655 26.22 9.20 -17.55
CA GLY A 655 25.56 7.92 -17.26
C GLY A 655 24.96 7.93 -15.85
N ILE A 656 23.63 7.94 -15.76
CA ILE A 656 22.88 8.17 -14.51
C ILE A 656 23.23 7.15 -13.41
N ALA A 657 23.60 5.92 -13.78
CA ALA A 657 24.02 4.87 -12.85
C ALA A 657 25.39 5.10 -12.20
N VAL A 658 26.32 5.80 -12.86
CA VAL A 658 27.69 6.03 -12.35
C VAL A 658 27.70 7.08 -11.22
N ARG A 659 26.76 8.02 -11.26
CA ARG A 659 26.71 9.16 -10.32
C ARG A 659 26.13 8.81 -8.94
N SER A 660 25.44 7.67 -8.77
CA SER A 660 25.01 7.21 -7.45
C SER A 660 26.15 6.55 -6.65
N GLN A 661 27.03 5.81 -7.33
CA GLN A 661 28.16 5.12 -6.70
C GLN A 661 29.30 6.09 -6.31
N LEU A 662 29.57 7.13 -7.12
CA LEU A 662 30.67 8.08 -6.90
C LEU A 662 30.40 9.22 -5.90
N LEU A 663 29.17 9.36 -5.38
CA LEU A 663 28.77 10.45 -4.48
C LEU A 663 28.60 10.04 -3.00
N VAL A 664 29.05 8.84 -2.65
CA VAL A 664 29.14 8.34 -1.27
C VAL A 664 30.51 7.66 -1.11
N GLY A 665 31.05 7.61 0.11
CA GLY A 665 32.29 6.88 0.41
C GLY A 665 32.12 5.36 0.25
N PRO A 666 33.13 4.54 0.62
CA PRO A 666 33.07 3.09 0.51
C PRO A 666 32.01 2.49 1.46
N ILE A 667 30.75 2.43 1.00
CA ILE A 667 29.63 1.89 1.78
C ILE A 667 29.76 0.36 1.87
N SER A 668 30.03 -0.12 3.08
CA SER A 668 30.05 -1.56 3.39
C SER A 668 28.63 -2.09 3.61
N TYR A 669 28.47 -3.41 3.55
CA TYR A 669 27.29 -4.11 4.09
C TYR A 669 27.44 -4.46 5.58
N ASP A 670 28.65 -4.31 6.16
CA ASP A 670 28.86 -4.30 7.61
C ASP A 670 28.04 -3.18 8.27
N VAL A 671 27.09 -3.58 9.12
CA VAL A 671 26.16 -2.70 9.83
C VAL A 671 26.89 -1.60 10.61
N ARG A 672 28.10 -1.88 11.11
CA ARG A 672 28.93 -0.96 11.90
C ARG A 672 29.45 0.23 11.10
N LYS A 673 29.56 0.07 9.78
CA LYS A 673 29.99 1.12 8.83
C LYS A 673 28.80 1.85 8.17
N SER A 674 27.56 1.51 8.55
CA SER A 674 26.36 2.14 7.98
C SER A 674 25.99 3.40 8.77
N PRO A 675 25.89 4.59 8.14
CA PRO A 675 25.62 5.86 8.84
C PRO A 675 24.20 5.96 9.44
N LEU A 676 23.34 4.98 9.18
CA LEU A 676 22.03 4.84 9.84
C LEU A 676 22.11 4.12 11.18
N TYR A 677 23.15 3.32 11.39
CA TYR A 677 23.34 2.46 12.56
C TYR A 677 24.66 2.75 13.29
N GLU A 678 25.43 3.77 12.87
CA GLU A 678 26.65 4.25 13.53
C GLU A 678 26.45 4.50 15.04
N GLU A 679 25.35 5.16 15.45
CA GLU A 679 24.98 5.37 16.87
C GLU A 679 24.70 4.05 17.63
N ALA A 680 24.56 2.91 16.95
CA ALA A 680 24.38 1.59 17.56
C ALA A 680 25.69 0.85 17.85
N PHE A 681 26.80 1.30 17.26
CA PHE A 681 28.10 0.65 17.32
C PHE A 681 29.25 1.59 17.71
N ALA A 682 29.01 2.90 17.75
CA ALA A 682 29.87 3.86 18.40
C ALA A 682 30.03 3.55 19.90
N ASP A 683 31.21 3.83 20.44
CA ASP A 683 31.47 3.69 21.87
C ASP A 683 30.54 4.61 22.67
N ILE A 684 29.76 4.01 23.56
CA ILE A 684 28.80 4.73 24.39
C ILE A 684 29.53 5.21 25.64
N GLU A 685 29.60 6.53 25.81
CA GLU A 685 30.06 7.18 27.05
C GLU A 685 29.39 6.53 28.28
N GLU A 686 30.21 5.95 29.16
CA GLU A 686 29.73 5.23 30.35
C GLU A 686 29.15 6.20 31.38
N VAL A 687 27.86 6.53 31.20
CA VAL A 687 27.00 7.02 32.28
C VAL A 687 26.83 5.88 33.27
N ALA A 688 27.81 5.73 34.17
CA ALA A 688 27.85 4.70 35.18
C ALA A 688 26.60 4.76 36.08
N MET A 689 26.19 3.61 36.60
CA MET A 689 25.23 3.55 37.71
C MET A 689 25.94 3.94 39.01
N ASP A 690 26.23 5.23 39.17
CA ASP A 690 26.84 5.77 40.38
C ASP A 690 26.05 5.33 41.61
N VAL A 691 26.74 4.72 42.59
CA VAL A 691 26.15 4.35 43.88
C VAL A 691 25.52 5.57 44.56
N GLU A 692 26.07 6.76 44.32
CA GLU A 692 25.53 8.03 44.80
C GLU A 692 24.24 8.45 44.06
N MET A 693 24.13 8.22 42.75
CA MET A 693 22.87 8.44 42.00
C MET A 693 21.76 7.53 42.52
N MET A 694 22.08 6.26 42.79
CA MET A 694 21.14 5.29 43.37
C MET A 694 20.68 5.73 44.77
N LYS A 695 21.62 6.03 45.68
CA LYS A 695 21.30 6.53 47.02
C LYS A 695 20.42 7.78 47.00
N LYS A 696 20.70 8.75 46.11
CA LYS A 696 19.89 9.96 45.97
C LYS A 696 18.48 9.66 45.45
N LEU A 697 18.32 8.74 44.50
CA LEU A 697 17.01 8.30 44.03
C LEU A 697 16.21 7.63 45.16
N GLU A 698 16.81 6.68 45.88
CA GLU A 698 16.19 5.99 47.02
C GLU A 698 15.80 6.95 48.14
N GLN A 699 16.67 7.90 48.50
CA GLN A 699 16.38 8.95 49.49
C GLN A 699 15.19 9.83 49.07
N MET A 700 15.10 10.20 47.79
CA MET A 700 13.98 11.01 47.28
C MET A 700 12.68 10.22 47.15
N GLU A 701 12.72 8.94 46.74
CA GLU A 701 11.54 8.07 46.75
C GLU A 701 11.02 7.90 48.19
N ALA A 702 11.89 7.55 49.14
CA ALA A 702 11.53 7.43 50.56
C ALA A 702 11.00 8.75 51.17
N LYS A 703 11.55 9.91 50.77
CA LYS A 703 11.04 11.23 51.17
C LYS A 703 9.62 11.48 50.64
N LYS A 704 9.33 11.10 49.39
CA LYS A 704 8.00 11.23 48.77
C LYS A 704 6.98 10.26 49.36
N GLU A 705 7.38 9.04 49.71
CA GLU A 705 6.52 8.09 50.42
C GLU A 705 6.15 8.60 51.83
N ARG A 706 7.12 9.16 52.57
CA ARG A 706 6.89 9.80 53.88
C ARG A 706 5.97 11.02 53.80
N GLN A 707 5.95 11.72 52.66
CA GLN A 707 5.03 12.84 52.39
C GLN A 707 3.62 12.39 51.99
N GLY A 708 3.30 11.08 52.08
CA GLY A 708 1.94 10.56 51.85
C GLY A 708 1.50 10.56 50.38
N ASN A 709 2.39 10.89 49.44
CA ASN A 709 2.05 11.09 48.03
C ASN A 709 1.93 9.76 47.25
N LYS A 710 1.17 8.81 47.81
CA LYS A 710 0.83 7.51 47.20
C LYS A 710 -0.29 7.63 46.17
N GLY A 711 -0.14 8.57 45.23
CA GLY A 711 -1.02 8.70 44.08
C GLY A 711 -0.92 7.49 43.13
N LEU A 712 -1.91 7.34 42.25
CA LEU A 712 -1.90 6.29 41.22
C LEU A 712 -0.61 6.40 40.37
N PRO A 713 0.06 5.28 39.99
CA PRO A 713 1.33 5.36 39.29
C PRO A 713 1.21 6.12 37.97
N SER A 714 1.93 7.24 37.84
CA SER A 714 1.84 8.09 36.65
C SER A 714 2.19 7.32 35.38
N LEU A 715 1.57 7.69 34.24
CA LEU A 715 1.85 7.05 32.95
C LEU A 715 3.35 7.10 32.58
N ARG A 716 4.08 8.12 33.06
CA ARG A 716 5.55 8.20 32.96
C ARG A 716 6.24 7.11 33.78
N SER A 717 5.89 6.94 35.06
CA SER A 717 6.53 5.94 35.92
C SER A 717 6.25 4.52 35.44
N MET A 718 5.04 4.24 34.92
CA MET A 718 4.72 2.98 34.26
C MET A 718 5.61 2.73 33.02
N LYS A 719 5.77 3.74 32.16
CA LYS A 719 6.66 3.66 30.98
C LYS A 719 8.12 3.42 31.36
N ARG A 720 8.66 4.10 32.37
CA ARG A 720 10.04 3.86 32.85
C ARG A 720 10.21 2.46 33.44
N LYS A 721 9.27 1.98 34.26
CA LYS A 721 9.29 0.60 34.78
C LYS A 721 9.24 -0.44 33.64
N ALA A 722 8.44 -0.20 32.60
CA ALA A 722 8.41 -1.04 31.40
C ALA A 722 9.72 -0.99 30.60
N ARG A 723 10.29 0.20 30.37
CA ARG A 723 11.59 0.41 29.70
C ARG A 723 12.72 -0.31 30.44
N ARG A 724 12.86 -0.10 31.75
CA ARG A 724 13.85 -0.78 32.62
C ARG A 724 13.71 -2.31 32.54
N LYS A 725 12.47 -2.83 32.57
CA LYS A 725 12.21 -4.27 32.42
C LYS A 725 12.55 -4.80 31.02
N ALA A 726 12.29 -4.03 29.96
CA ALA A 726 12.64 -4.39 28.59
C ALA A 726 14.17 -4.41 28.39
N ALA A 727 14.89 -3.40 28.89
CA ALA A 727 16.34 -3.32 28.85
C ALA A 727 17.01 -4.49 29.59
N LYS A 728 16.57 -4.80 30.82
CA LYS A 728 17.08 -5.97 31.57
C LYS A 728 16.73 -7.29 30.87
N ARG A 729 15.56 -7.41 30.23
CA ARG A 729 15.24 -8.59 29.39
C ARG A 729 16.12 -8.68 28.14
N ALA A 730 16.48 -7.55 27.52
CA ALA A 730 17.38 -7.51 26.37
C ALA A 730 18.81 -7.94 26.76
N ALA A 731 19.34 -7.48 27.90
CA ALA A 731 20.63 -7.93 28.41
C ALA A 731 20.68 -9.45 28.69
N LEU A 732 19.55 -10.03 29.13
CA LEU A 732 19.41 -11.47 29.40
C LEU A 732 19.08 -12.33 28.16
N LYS A 733 18.72 -11.75 27.01
CA LYS A 733 18.32 -12.51 25.81
C LYS A 733 19.55 -13.04 25.08
N SER A 734 19.81 -14.34 25.26
CA SER A 734 20.93 -15.07 24.67
C SER A 734 20.97 -15.04 23.13
N PRO A 735 22.17 -15.12 22.51
CA PRO A 735 22.33 -15.25 21.06
C PRO A 735 21.70 -16.57 20.56
N GLY A 736 20.48 -16.48 20.03
CA GLY A 736 19.74 -17.63 19.50
C GLY A 736 18.24 -17.66 19.86
N ASP A 737 17.80 -16.91 20.88
CA ASP A 737 16.41 -16.94 21.41
C ASP A 737 15.39 -16.17 20.52
N GLY A 738 15.53 -16.32 19.20
CA GLY A 738 14.82 -15.60 18.15
C GLY A 738 13.68 -16.40 17.52
N SER A 739 12.59 -16.61 18.26
CA SER A 739 11.33 -17.18 17.74
C SER A 739 11.36 -18.62 17.22
N LEU A 740 12.13 -19.50 17.86
CA LEU A 740 11.85 -20.94 17.79
C LEU A 740 10.57 -21.26 18.59
N SER A 741 9.41 -21.10 17.95
CA SER A 741 8.24 -21.90 18.36
C SER A 741 8.63 -23.38 18.21
N PRO A 742 8.34 -24.25 19.20
CA PRO A 742 8.69 -25.66 19.09
C PRO A 742 8.08 -26.23 17.81
N ARG A 743 8.90 -26.95 17.02
CA ARG A 743 8.36 -27.69 15.87
C ARG A 743 7.35 -28.69 16.42
N PRO A 744 6.10 -28.70 15.93
CA PRO A 744 5.32 -29.93 15.99
C PRO A 744 6.16 -31.02 15.32
N ALA A 745 6.28 -32.18 15.97
CA ALA A 745 6.85 -33.35 15.29
C ALA A 745 6.01 -33.59 14.01
N PRO A 746 6.64 -33.91 12.87
CA PRO A 746 5.88 -34.24 11.68
C PRO A 746 5.02 -35.47 11.98
N LEU A 747 3.70 -35.31 11.92
CA LEU A 747 2.78 -36.44 12.01
C LEU A 747 3.15 -37.45 10.90
N PRO A 748 3.28 -38.74 11.22
CA PRO A 748 3.57 -39.73 10.19
C PRO A 748 2.40 -39.81 9.21
N PHE A 749 2.69 -39.74 7.92
CA PHE A 749 1.70 -40.10 6.90
C PHE A 749 1.43 -41.61 7.00
N PRO A 750 0.17 -42.06 7.07
CA PRO A 750 -0.15 -43.48 7.04
C PRO A 750 0.14 -44.04 5.64
N GLY A 751 0.81 -45.20 5.55
CA GLY A 751 0.95 -45.93 4.28
C GLY A 751 2.36 -46.32 3.82
N MET A 752 3.33 -46.52 4.70
CA MET A 752 4.55 -47.27 4.38
C MET A 752 4.88 -48.32 5.46
N PRO A 753 5.39 -49.52 5.08
CA PRO A 753 5.67 -50.60 6.03
C PRO A 753 6.95 -50.34 6.83
N ALA A 754 7.02 -50.94 8.02
CA ALA A 754 8.20 -50.89 8.88
C ALA A 754 9.33 -51.80 8.36
N PRO A 755 10.61 -51.43 8.53
CA PRO A 755 11.74 -52.32 8.26
C PRO A 755 11.86 -53.41 9.35
N LEU A 756 12.30 -54.60 8.94
CA LEU A 756 12.52 -55.75 9.82
C LEU A 756 13.84 -55.61 10.63
N PRO A 757 13.95 -56.23 11.82
CA PRO A 757 15.13 -56.15 12.66
C PRO A 757 16.24 -57.17 12.30
N GLY A 758 17.49 -56.73 12.36
CA GLY A 758 18.71 -57.53 12.26
C GLY A 758 19.95 -56.63 12.08
N GLY A 759 21.12 -56.89 12.65
CA GLY A 759 21.54 -57.97 13.55
C GLY A 759 22.65 -57.51 14.52
N GLN A 760 23.26 -58.44 15.26
CA GLN A 760 24.18 -58.15 16.37
C GLN A 760 25.64 -57.87 15.96
N GLN A 761 26.29 -56.95 16.67
CA GLN A 761 27.67 -56.94 17.21
C GLN A 761 27.77 -55.64 18.03
N GLY A 762 28.30 -55.57 19.26
CA GLY A 762 29.57 -56.06 19.79
C GLY A 762 30.52 -54.85 19.90
N GLN A 763 31.12 -54.48 21.04
CA GLN A 763 31.32 -55.12 22.35
C GLN A 763 31.33 -54.08 23.52
N GLU A 764 31.45 -54.59 24.76
CA GLU A 764 32.16 -54.10 25.98
C GLU A 764 32.75 -52.66 25.98
N GLU A 765 32.83 -51.88 27.08
CA GLU A 765 32.56 -52.03 28.54
C GLU A 765 32.43 -50.58 29.15
N THR A 766 32.34 -50.19 30.43
CA THR A 766 32.50 -50.76 31.79
C THR A 766 31.48 -50.12 32.76
N ALA A 767 31.25 -50.69 33.96
CA ALA A 767 30.44 -50.08 35.04
C ALA A 767 31.17 -49.92 36.39
N VAL A 768 30.90 -48.82 37.12
CA VAL A 768 31.03 -48.69 38.60
C VAL A 768 29.95 -47.72 39.14
N SER A 769 29.34 -48.05 40.28
CA SER A 769 28.31 -47.31 41.05
C SER A 769 28.84 -47.02 42.49
N PRO A 770 28.10 -46.69 43.59
CA PRO A 770 26.64 -46.62 43.86
C PRO A 770 26.20 -45.40 44.74
N PHE A 771 25.20 -45.62 45.62
CA PHE A 771 24.49 -44.70 46.56
C PHE A 771 23.41 -43.79 45.94
N GLY A 772 22.25 -43.56 46.57
CA GLY A 772 21.71 -44.13 47.82
C GLY A 772 20.23 -43.77 48.07
N ALA A 773 19.46 -44.74 48.59
CA ALA A 773 17.98 -44.83 48.59
C ALA A 773 17.18 -43.92 49.57
N GLY A 774 15.87 -43.77 49.28
CA GLY A 774 14.76 -43.47 50.22
C GLY A 774 14.11 -42.07 50.10
N SER A 775 12.83 -41.84 50.48
CA SER A 775 11.66 -42.73 50.73
C SER A 775 10.39 -41.92 51.13
N GLY A 776 9.18 -42.34 50.71
CA GLY A 776 7.90 -42.07 51.43
C GLY A 776 6.76 -41.34 50.68
N GLY A 777 5.49 -41.79 50.87
CA GLY A 777 4.23 -41.17 50.40
C GLY A 777 3.82 -41.58 48.97
N ASP A 778 2.79 -42.39 48.67
CA ASP A 778 1.41 -42.59 49.19
C ASP A 778 0.43 -41.43 48.80
N ALA A 779 -0.75 -41.66 48.19
CA ALA A 779 -1.37 -42.87 47.62
C ALA A 779 -2.47 -42.55 46.56
N ASP A 780 -2.93 -43.56 45.81
CA ASP A 780 -4.22 -43.75 45.06
C ASP A 780 -4.67 -42.71 43.99
N MET A 781 -5.13 -43.02 42.74
CA MET A 781 -5.77 -44.18 42.07
C MET A 781 -7.28 -44.34 42.41
N PHE A 782 -8.30 -44.40 41.52
CA PHE A 782 -8.49 -44.56 40.07
C PHE A 782 -9.19 -43.30 39.43
N ALA A 783 -9.33 -43.04 38.12
CA ALA A 783 -10.00 -43.77 37.01
C ALA A 783 -11.51 -44.06 37.24
N ALA A 784 -12.45 -43.95 36.27
CA ALA A 784 -12.45 -43.46 34.88
C ALA A 784 -13.89 -43.23 34.35
N GLN A 785 -14.04 -42.88 33.06
CA GLN A 785 -15.23 -43.03 32.17
C GLN A 785 -16.45 -42.10 32.34
N ALA A 786 -17.02 -41.71 31.18
CA ALA A 786 -18.39 -41.21 30.98
C ALA A 786 -19.22 -42.32 30.28
N PRO A 787 -20.57 -42.22 30.15
CA PRO A 787 -21.16 -41.85 28.84
C PRO A 787 -22.51 -41.03 28.95
N PRO A 788 -23.63 -41.22 28.19
CA PRO A 788 -24.11 -40.17 27.25
C PRO A 788 -25.65 -39.90 27.17
N GLY A 789 -26.05 -39.01 26.23
CA GLY A 789 -27.45 -38.79 25.78
C GLY A 789 -28.23 -37.70 26.54
N GLY A 790 -29.30 -37.06 26.02
CA GLY A 790 -29.96 -37.07 24.69
C GLY A 790 -31.03 -35.95 24.61
N GLY A 791 -31.65 -35.68 23.45
CA GLY A 791 -32.80 -34.76 23.30
C GLY A 791 -34.17 -35.47 23.39
N PRO A 792 -35.32 -34.88 22.95
CA PRO A 792 -35.53 -33.56 22.31
C PRO A 792 -36.84 -32.77 22.71
N GLY A 793 -37.05 -31.58 22.14
CA GLY A 793 -38.37 -31.13 21.60
C GLY A 793 -39.34 -30.23 22.41
N PHE A 794 -40.20 -29.50 21.67
CA PHE A 794 -41.49 -28.85 22.05
C PHE A 794 -41.47 -27.66 23.07
N VAL A 795 -42.42 -26.69 23.10
CA VAL A 795 -43.26 -26.02 22.07
C VAL A 795 -43.92 -24.73 22.67
N GLU A 796 -44.28 -23.75 21.80
CA GLU A 796 -45.26 -22.63 21.88
C GLU A 796 -45.62 -21.88 23.22
N ASP A 797 -45.49 -20.54 23.18
CA ASP A 797 -46.48 -19.48 23.58
C ASP A 797 -47.04 -19.31 25.04
N PRO A 798 -47.76 -18.19 25.38
CA PRO A 798 -47.67 -16.79 24.93
C PRO A 798 -47.82 -15.71 26.07
N ALA A 799 -47.96 -14.43 25.65
CA ALA A 799 -48.85 -13.37 26.22
C ALA A 799 -48.44 -12.43 27.40
N GLU A 800 -48.41 -11.13 27.04
CA GLU A 800 -49.01 -9.93 27.68
C GLU A 800 -48.80 -9.46 29.14
N GLY A 801 -48.59 -8.13 29.27
CA GLY A 801 -49.03 -7.27 30.39
C GLY A 801 -47.97 -6.89 31.45
N SER A 802 -48.07 -5.76 32.17
CA SER A 802 -48.80 -4.49 31.92
C SER A 802 -48.30 -3.36 32.85
N GLY A 803 -48.49 -2.08 32.48
CA GLY A 803 -48.31 -0.89 33.33
C GLY A 803 -46.86 -0.47 33.66
N GLY A 804 -46.57 0.79 34.03
CA GLY A 804 -47.39 2.01 34.04
C GLY A 804 -46.58 3.21 34.60
N GLY A 805 -46.76 4.43 34.08
CA GLY A 805 -45.98 5.60 34.54
C GLY A 805 -46.36 6.95 33.92
N VAL A 806 -46.99 7.82 34.71
CA VAL A 806 -47.39 9.22 34.40
C VAL A 806 -46.52 10.11 35.34
N ALA A 807 -46.06 11.34 35.07
CA ALA A 807 -46.65 12.46 34.33
C ALA A 807 -45.63 13.53 33.82
N LYS A 808 -46.11 14.40 32.91
CA LYS A 808 -45.96 15.89 32.86
C LYS A 808 -44.63 16.54 33.34
N SER A 809 -43.80 17.10 32.47
CA SER A 809 -43.83 18.51 31.95
C SER A 809 -43.50 19.62 32.97
N GLY A 810 -42.69 20.67 32.69
CA GLY A 810 -41.96 21.08 31.47
C GLY A 810 -41.73 22.62 31.44
N LYS A 811 -41.03 23.17 30.42
CA LYS A 811 -40.82 24.64 30.15
C LYS A 811 -39.93 25.38 31.21
N SER A 812 -39.32 26.57 31.01
CA SER A 812 -39.04 27.39 29.80
C SER A 812 -38.09 28.61 30.07
N LYS A 813 -37.18 28.91 29.14
CA LYS A 813 -36.62 30.25 28.74
C LYS A 813 -35.87 31.20 29.73
N SER A 814 -34.56 31.32 29.43
CA SER A 814 -33.89 32.56 28.91
C SER A 814 -33.46 33.75 29.82
N LYS A 815 -32.39 34.43 29.35
CA LYS A 815 -31.82 35.74 29.78
C LYS A 815 -31.18 35.73 31.20
N GLY A 816 -30.13 36.50 31.50
CA GLY A 816 -29.26 37.35 30.66
C GLY A 816 -28.67 38.53 31.46
N GLY A 817 -27.33 38.68 31.54
CA GLY A 817 -26.67 39.71 32.36
C GLY A 817 -25.25 40.07 31.92
N LYS A 818 -24.73 41.23 32.32
CA LYS A 818 -23.47 41.84 31.83
C LYS A 818 -22.49 42.23 32.95
N LYS A 819 -21.20 42.09 32.64
CA LYS A 819 -20.02 42.93 33.02
C LYS A 819 -19.75 43.29 34.50
N GLY A 820 -18.49 43.08 34.90
CA GLY A 820 -17.81 43.74 36.03
C GLY A 820 -16.59 42.93 36.50
N HIS A 821 -15.39 43.42 36.78
CA HIS A 821 -14.45 44.43 36.23
C HIS A 821 -13.41 44.70 37.34
N LYS A 822 -12.13 44.38 37.09
CA LYS A 822 -10.91 44.82 37.81
C LYS A 822 -10.58 44.33 39.25
N LYS A 823 -9.28 44.01 39.35
CA LYS A 823 -8.36 44.08 40.53
C LYS A 823 -8.52 43.02 41.63
N GLY A 824 -7.39 42.79 42.30
CA GLY A 824 -6.97 41.56 42.97
C GLY A 824 -5.60 41.18 42.42
#